data_AF-A0A933CDD2-F1
#
_entry.id   AF-A0A933CDD2-F1
#
_cell.length_a   1.000
_cell.length_b   1.000
_cell.length_c   1.000
_cell.angle_alpha   90.00
_cell.angle_beta   90.00
_cell.angle_gamma   90.00
#
_symmetry.space_group_name_H-M   'P 1'
#
loop_
_entity.id
_entity.type
_entity.pdbx_description
1 polymer ?
#
loop_
_entity_poly.entity_id
_entity_poly.type
_entity_poly.pdbx_seq_one_letter_code
_entity_poly.pdbx_strand_id
1 'polypeptide(L)'
;RIHPLVCTAFNADFDGDQMAVHVPLTEEAKAEVRTRMVSVRNLLKPATGQPVMRPDKDVAWGIFYMTTMVAPPKDREARSFGAPEEAVLAYRLRKIDLRETIRVRLKPGEKPTETNVGRIFLNRGLPEGYGFVNDQLDAKKLTEIVRNILENYGPDRTAAMLDEVKSIGFHYITKSGYSWGMADLPFIPDKRVLTEEGDHMVEEIESQYLEGLLTQSERHAKIVDVWTNIKDRVTKLSKERLPKTGSVASMIDSGARGSWGQLTQIIGMKGLVSNPAGDIIELPVKANFKDGFDVLEYFISTHGARKGLSDTALRTANAGYLTRRLVDVAQDIVVRADDCGDTTGVMITIKESEEIGEKIHNRVLGRYTLAAIKDVDGKVLVEANTLITEPLGRMLAKADFKEAHVRSVLECKFARGICRRCYGYDLAYNKEAEIGTAVGIIAAQSIGEPGTQLTMRTFHTGGVAGLDITQGLPRVEELFEARPPKRRAFMSEVAGKVKIEEVERNMVEGPGGEKVLASFVGHKIVRVNYVEEDGETYKVGREDVVKVKDGKKVDEGVVVVERANGEPLTAKVAGTAKVGEKAVRIVRETEKTREYIIPPGYVLYVRDGDMVEAGQPITEGDLDPTQLFRLRGKEAVQKYILKSVQSIYTSQGQKLNDKHIEIIVRQMFSRVLVRDSGDTELLPGEVIEKAQMLEENELAAKRKGRPAEGEELFLGITKISLTTRSFLSAASFQETARVLINAAITGKIDRLEGLKENVIIGRLIPAGTGFGVVRQPAAEAV
;
A
#
# COMPACT_ATOMS: atom_id res chain seq x y z
N ARG A 1 32.75 -11.31 8.61
CA ARG A 1 32.88 -10.06 7.83
C ARG A 1 31.78 -10.08 6.77
N ILE A 2 31.03 -9.00 6.61
CA ILE A 2 29.92 -8.90 5.66
C ILE A 2 30.17 -7.75 4.68
N HIS A 3 29.59 -7.86 3.49
CA HIS A 3 29.68 -6.83 2.46
C HIS A 3 28.78 -5.62 2.82
N PRO A 4 29.24 -4.36 2.71
CA PRO A 4 28.46 -3.20 3.17
C PRO A 4 27.18 -2.96 2.38
N LEU A 5 27.14 -3.34 1.09
CA LEU A 5 25.94 -3.13 0.27
C LEU A 5 24.76 -4.04 0.68
N VAL A 6 25.00 -5.17 1.35
CA VAL A 6 23.91 -6.08 1.76
C VAL A 6 23.24 -5.64 3.06
N CYS A 7 23.84 -4.71 3.81
CA CYS A 7 23.34 -4.23 5.11
C CYS A 7 21.91 -3.68 5.01
N THR A 8 21.55 -3.01 3.91
CA THR A 8 20.19 -2.48 3.71
C THR A 8 19.15 -3.59 3.63
N ALA A 9 19.47 -4.73 3.01
CA ALA A 9 18.55 -5.87 2.91
C ALA A 9 18.45 -6.65 4.23
N PHE A 10 19.57 -6.78 4.95
CA PHE A 10 19.57 -7.39 6.29
C PHE A 10 18.98 -6.47 7.37
N ASN A 11 18.81 -5.18 7.07
CA ASN A 11 18.49 -4.14 8.05
C ASN A 11 19.43 -4.21 9.26
N ALA A 12 20.73 -4.38 9.00
CA ALA A 12 21.76 -4.57 10.01
C ALA A 12 22.80 -3.46 9.94
N ASP A 13 23.39 -3.14 11.10
CA ASP A 13 24.54 -2.25 11.19
C ASP A 13 25.73 -2.92 11.92
N PHE A 14 26.67 -2.10 12.40
CA PHE A 14 27.94 -2.56 12.97
C PHE A 14 28.15 -2.08 14.40
N ASP A 15 27.08 -1.86 15.16
CA ASP A 15 27.15 -1.41 16.55
C ASP A 15 27.09 -2.56 17.59
N GLY A 16 26.87 -3.80 17.14
CA GLY A 16 26.76 -4.98 18.00
C GLY A 16 25.88 -6.11 17.44
N ASP A 17 25.21 -5.87 16.31
CA ASP A 17 24.37 -6.85 15.62
C ASP A 17 25.04 -8.21 15.38
N GLN A 18 24.26 -9.28 15.55
CA GLN A 18 24.69 -10.67 15.38
C GLN A 18 24.06 -11.30 14.14
N MET A 19 24.79 -12.20 13.48
CA MET A 19 24.29 -12.96 12.32
C MET A 19 24.53 -14.45 12.48
N ALA A 20 23.49 -15.24 12.22
CA ALA A 20 23.57 -16.69 12.20
C ALA A 20 24.05 -17.19 10.82
N VAL A 21 24.91 -18.22 10.83
CA VAL A 21 25.43 -18.85 9.61
C VAL A 21 24.99 -20.30 9.57
N HIS A 22 24.38 -20.72 8.46
CA HIS A 22 23.93 -22.08 8.21
C HIS A 22 24.69 -22.67 7.02
N VAL A 23 24.99 -23.97 7.07
CA VAL A 23 25.76 -24.67 6.03
C VAL A 23 24.85 -25.68 5.30
N PRO A 24 24.59 -25.53 3.99
CA PRO A 24 23.82 -26.51 3.23
C PRO A 24 24.63 -27.80 3.05
N LEU A 25 24.03 -28.94 3.39
CA LEU A 25 24.70 -30.23 3.38
C LEU A 25 24.51 -31.00 2.07
N THR A 26 23.28 -31.05 1.54
CA THR A 26 22.93 -31.80 0.33
C THR A 26 23.33 -31.07 -0.95
N GLU A 27 23.52 -31.81 -2.05
CA GLU A 27 23.89 -31.20 -3.34
C GLU A 27 22.74 -30.35 -3.91
N GLU A 28 21.49 -30.76 -3.68
CA GLU A 28 20.31 -29.99 -4.07
C GLU A 28 20.26 -28.65 -3.33
N ALA A 29 20.51 -28.65 -2.01
CA ALA A 29 20.54 -27.43 -1.22
C ALA A 29 21.70 -26.51 -1.63
N LYS A 30 22.89 -27.07 -1.91
CA LYS A 30 24.02 -26.29 -2.44
C LYS A 30 23.70 -25.67 -3.80
N ALA A 31 23.03 -26.42 -4.69
CA ALA A 31 22.59 -25.93 -5.98
C ALA A 31 21.56 -24.80 -5.83
N GLU A 32 20.59 -24.94 -4.94
CA GLU A 32 19.58 -23.90 -4.65
C GLU A 32 20.22 -22.62 -4.12
N VAL A 33 21.16 -22.73 -3.16
CA VAL A 33 21.88 -21.58 -2.62
C VAL A 33 22.67 -20.85 -3.73
N ARG A 34 23.39 -21.59 -4.58
CA ARG A 34 24.19 -21.01 -5.67
C ARG A 34 23.35 -20.35 -6.75
N THR A 35 22.16 -20.88 -7.03
CA THR A 35 21.33 -20.43 -8.16
C THR A 35 20.29 -19.39 -7.77
N ARG A 36 19.72 -19.46 -6.55
CA ARG A 36 18.61 -18.60 -6.10
C ARG A 36 18.97 -17.68 -4.94
N MET A 37 19.78 -18.13 -3.97
CA MET A 37 20.04 -17.34 -2.75
C MET A 37 21.29 -16.45 -2.83
N VAL A 38 22.15 -16.63 -3.84
CA VAL A 38 23.36 -15.81 -4.01
C VAL A 38 23.03 -14.31 -4.11
N SER A 39 23.74 -13.48 -3.34
CA SER A 39 23.47 -12.04 -3.24
C SER A 39 23.55 -11.30 -4.57
N VAL A 40 24.41 -11.76 -5.49
CA VAL A 40 24.61 -11.21 -6.84
C VAL A 40 23.32 -11.26 -7.68
N ARG A 41 22.42 -12.20 -7.40
CA ARG A 41 21.14 -12.33 -8.11
C ARG A 41 19.98 -11.62 -7.43
N ASN A 42 20.12 -11.30 -6.15
CA ASN A 42 19.07 -10.70 -5.31
C ASN A 42 19.28 -9.18 -5.16
N LEU A 43 19.29 -8.48 -6.30
CA LEU A 43 19.58 -7.03 -6.36
C LEU A 43 18.33 -6.15 -6.23
N LEU A 44 17.14 -6.72 -6.43
CA LEU A 44 15.86 -6.01 -6.39
C LEU A 44 15.07 -6.34 -5.12
N LYS A 45 14.21 -5.41 -4.71
CA LYS A 45 13.24 -5.62 -3.64
C LYS A 45 11.97 -6.30 -4.20
N PRO A 46 11.58 -7.50 -3.72
CA PRO A 46 10.37 -8.20 -4.21
C PRO A 46 9.06 -7.42 -4.02
N ALA A 47 9.03 -6.47 -3.09
CA ALA A 47 7.85 -5.62 -2.84
C ALA A 47 7.56 -4.61 -3.97
N THR A 48 8.61 -4.12 -4.65
CA THR A 48 8.50 -2.96 -5.55
C THR A 48 9.20 -3.15 -6.90
N GLY A 49 10.12 -4.10 -7.04
CA GLY A 49 10.96 -4.25 -8.23
C GLY A 49 12.06 -3.20 -8.36
N GLN A 50 12.33 -2.43 -7.30
CA GLN A 50 13.39 -1.42 -7.28
C GLN A 50 14.70 -2.01 -6.71
N PRO A 51 15.87 -1.50 -7.13
CA PRO A 51 17.14 -1.93 -6.56
C PRO A 51 17.19 -1.73 -5.05
N VAL A 52 17.40 -2.83 -4.30
CA VAL A 52 17.68 -2.80 -2.87
C VAL A 52 19.17 -2.62 -2.61
N MET A 53 19.99 -3.20 -3.48
CA MET A 53 21.44 -3.03 -3.46
C MET A 53 21.80 -1.75 -4.21
N ARG A 54 22.12 -0.70 -3.46
CA ARG A 54 22.52 0.60 -4.02
C ARG A 54 23.64 1.23 -3.21
N PRO A 55 24.50 2.06 -3.83
CA PRO A 55 25.43 2.90 -3.08
C PRO A 55 24.66 3.81 -2.13
N ASP A 56 24.95 3.70 -0.84
CA ASP A 56 24.30 4.47 0.23
C ASP A 56 25.35 5.02 1.21
N LYS A 57 24.95 5.93 2.08
CA LYS A 57 25.80 6.54 3.13
C LYS A 57 27.13 7.05 2.55
N ASP A 58 28.25 6.61 3.10
CA ASP A 58 29.59 7.10 2.76
C ASP A 58 29.95 6.91 1.28
N VAL A 59 29.45 5.83 0.65
CA VAL A 59 29.70 5.59 -0.78
C VAL A 59 29.00 6.66 -1.62
N ALA A 60 27.71 6.92 -1.34
CA ALA A 60 26.97 7.98 -2.02
C ALA A 60 27.58 9.36 -1.75
N TRP A 61 28.02 9.61 -0.52
CA TRP A 61 28.66 10.88 -0.14
C TRP A 61 29.99 11.11 -0.88
N GLY A 62 30.83 10.08 -1.00
CA GLY A 62 32.09 10.14 -1.74
C GLY A 62 31.90 10.38 -3.24
N ILE A 63 30.89 9.72 -3.83
CA ILE A 63 30.54 9.92 -5.25
C ILE A 63 29.97 11.32 -5.47
N PHE A 64 29.10 11.79 -4.59
CA PHE A 64 28.58 13.15 -4.64
C PHE A 64 29.72 14.17 -4.59
N TYR A 65 30.64 14.02 -3.62
CA TYR A 65 31.82 14.86 -3.47
C TYR A 65 32.65 14.92 -4.76
N MET A 66 33.03 13.78 -5.34
CA MET A 66 33.90 13.76 -6.52
C MET A 66 33.20 14.24 -7.79
N THR A 67 31.88 14.11 -7.88
CA THR A 67 31.09 14.54 -9.05
C THR A 67 30.66 16.00 -8.99
N THR A 68 30.76 16.67 -7.83
CA THR A 68 30.57 18.12 -7.71
C THR A 68 31.63 18.87 -8.51
N MET A 69 31.18 19.80 -9.36
CA MET A 69 32.07 20.69 -10.09
C MET A 69 32.32 21.97 -9.29
N VAL A 70 33.58 22.38 -9.23
CA VAL A 70 34.02 23.63 -8.62
C VAL A 70 34.70 24.44 -9.71
N ALA A 71 34.40 25.74 -9.77
CA ALA A 71 35.06 26.65 -10.69
C ALA A 71 36.58 26.63 -10.44
N PRO A 72 37.40 26.76 -11.49
CA PRO A 72 38.83 26.94 -11.31
C PRO A 72 39.10 28.20 -10.45
N PRO A 73 40.28 28.30 -9.81
CA PRO A 73 40.69 29.50 -9.09
C PRO A 73 40.50 30.75 -9.97
N LYS A 74 40.06 31.87 -9.36
CA LYS A 74 39.65 33.11 -10.07
C LYS A 74 40.69 33.64 -11.08
N ASP A 75 41.96 33.28 -10.89
CA ASP A 75 43.08 33.74 -11.70
C ASP A 75 43.38 32.81 -12.91
N ARG A 76 42.50 31.82 -13.19
CA ARG A 76 42.76 30.81 -14.22
C ARG A 76 41.50 30.37 -14.96
N GLU A 77 41.58 30.35 -16.29
CA GLU A 77 40.56 29.70 -17.13
C GLU A 77 40.59 28.18 -17.01
N ALA A 78 39.46 27.54 -17.31
CA ALA A 78 39.32 26.09 -17.31
C ALA A 78 40.28 25.45 -18.32
N ARG A 79 41.15 24.55 -17.84
CA ARG A 79 42.15 23.89 -18.69
C ARG A 79 41.49 22.94 -19.67
N SER A 80 42.06 22.89 -20.87
CA SER A 80 41.61 22.00 -21.95
C SER A 80 42.59 20.84 -22.13
N PHE A 81 42.07 19.61 -22.25
CA PHE A 81 42.84 18.38 -22.43
C PHE A 81 42.40 17.64 -23.69
N GLY A 82 43.37 17.03 -24.38
CA GLY A 82 43.14 16.28 -25.60
C GLY A 82 42.52 14.90 -25.38
N ALA A 83 42.70 14.32 -24.18
CA ALA A 83 42.15 13.02 -23.79
C ALA A 83 41.89 12.92 -22.27
N PRO A 84 41.01 12.02 -21.81
CA PRO A 84 40.77 11.78 -20.37
C PRO A 84 42.03 11.37 -19.60
N GLU A 85 42.93 10.62 -20.24
CA GLU A 85 44.18 10.13 -19.64
C GLU A 85 45.13 11.27 -19.31
N GLU A 86 45.15 12.32 -20.14
CA GLU A 86 45.95 13.53 -19.93
C GLU A 86 45.44 14.33 -18.73
N ALA A 87 44.12 14.46 -18.59
CA ALA A 87 43.51 15.09 -17.42
C ALA A 87 43.81 14.30 -16.13
N VAL A 88 43.73 12.96 -16.18
CA VAL A 88 44.09 12.10 -15.05
C VAL A 88 45.58 12.22 -14.70
N LEU A 89 46.46 12.33 -15.70
CA LEU A 89 47.88 12.57 -15.47
C LEU A 89 48.11 13.94 -14.81
N ALA A 90 47.44 14.99 -15.29
CA ALA A 90 47.52 16.33 -14.70
C ALA A 90 47.07 16.34 -13.23
N TYR A 91 46.00 15.62 -12.89
CA TYR A 91 45.56 15.42 -11.51
C TYR A 91 46.62 14.68 -10.66
N ARG A 92 47.19 13.60 -11.19
CA ARG A 92 48.25 12.83 -10.50
C ARG A 92 49.51 13.68 -10.25
N LEU A 93 49.83 14.57 -11.18
CA LEU A 93 50.92 15.56 -11.07
C LEU A 93 50.53 16.78 -10.22
N ARG A 94 49.35 16.78 -9.59
CA ARG A 94 48.79 17.86 -8.76
C ARG A 94 48.73 19.21 -9.47
N LYS A 95 48.48 19.17 -10.78
CA LYS A 95 48.34 20.38 -11.61
C LYS A 95 46.91 20.88 -11.67
N ILE A 96 45.93 20.03 -11.40
CA ILE A 96 44.49 20.34 -11.31
C ILE A 96 43.90 19.58 -10.12
N ASP A 97 42.80 20.08 -9.57
CA ASP A 97 42.06 19.41 -8.50
C ASP A 97 41.01 18.42 -9.03
N LEU A 98 40.61 17.47 -8.18
CA LEU A 98 39.64 16.40 -8.55
C LEU A 98 38.30 16.96 -9.06
N ARG A 99 37.83 18.03 -8.41
CA ARG A 99 36.54 18.68 -8.62
C ARG A 99 36.61 19.89 -9.53
N GLU A 100 37.81 20.29 -9.95
CA GLU A 100 38.04 21.45 -10.79
C GLU A 100 37.37 21.24 -12.15
N THR A 101 36.72 22.29 -12.63
CA THR A 101 36.07 22.30 -13.94
C THR A 101 37.12 22.33 -15.05
N ILE A 102 37.10 21.33 -15.92
CA ILE A 102 38.01 21.14 -17.05
C ILE A 102 37.23 20.91 -18.34
N ARG A 103 37.87 21.19 -19.48
CA ARG A 103 37.34 20.83 -20.81
C ARG A 103 38.15 19.66 -21.35
N VAL A 104 37.50 18.54 -21.66
CA VAL A 104 38.20 17.35 -22.15
C VAL A 104 37.48 16.76 -23.36
N ARG A 105 38.25 16.31 -24.35
CA ARG A 105 37.70 15.50 -25.44
C ARG A 105 37.58 14.06 -24.97
N LEU A 106 36.35 13.55 -24.83
CA LEU A 106 36.10 12.19 -24.34
C LEU A 106 36.43 11.14 -25.41
N LYS A 107 36.18 11.45 -26.68
CA LYS A 107 36.60 10.64 -27.83
C LYS A 107 37.35 11.49 -28.86
N PRO A 108 38.26 10.89 -29.64
CA PRO A 108 38.92 11.58 -30.75
C PRO A 108 37.90 12.14 -31.75
N GLY A 109 38.00 13.42 -32.07
CA GLY A 109 37.12 14.10 -33.04
C GLY A 109 35.84 14.70 -32.44
N GLU A 110 35.51 14.46 -31.17
CA GLU A 110 34.37 15.09 -30.49
C GLU A 110 34.72 16.50 -29.96
N LYS A 111 33.67 17.33 -29.77
CA LYS A 111 33.82 18.63 -29.12
C LYS A 111 34.27 18.43 -27.66
N PRO A 112 35.13 19.31 -27.12
CA PRO A 112 35.48 19.26 -25.70
C PRO A 112 34.24 19.39 -24.81
N THR A 113 34.05 18.44 -23.91
CA THR A 113 32.98 18.43 -22.93
C THR A 113 33.49 19.03 -21.62
N GLU A 114 32.68 19.88 -21.00
CA GLU A 114 32.97 20.43 -19.68
C GLU A 114 32.64 19.40 -18.59
N THR A 115 33.63 19.02 -17.79
CA THR A 115 33.51 17.99 -16.76
C THR A 115 34.57 18.17 -15.66
N ASN A 116 34.75 17.20 -14.77
CA ASN A 116 35.84 17.17 -13.81
C ASN A 116 36.53 15.79 -13.81
N VAL A 117 37.68 15.67 -13.15
CA VAL A 117 38.44 14.41 -13.09
C VAL A 117 37.69 13.34 -12.29
N GLY A 118 36.92 13.74 -11.27
CA GLY A 118 36.09 12.82 -10.50
C GLY A 118 35.07 12.07 -11.36
N ARG A 119 34.34 12.76 -12.23
CA ARG A 119 33.39 12.16 -13.19
C ARG A 119 34.10 11.21 -14.15
N ILE A 120 35.32 11.54 -14.60
CA ILE A 120 36.12 10.61 -15.43
C ILE A 120 36.42 9.31 -14.68
N PHE A 121 36.83 9.38 -13.41
CA PHE A 121 37.08 8.18 -12.61
C PHE A 121 35.83 7.33 -12.38
N LEU A 122 34.70 7.97 -12.07
CA LEU A 122 33.44 7.25 -11.91
C LEU A 122 33.06 6.50 -13.19
N ASN A 123 33.15 7.16 -14.34
CA ASN A 123 32.78 6.57 -15.63
C ASN A 123 33.64 5.37 -16.03
N ARG A 124 34.87 5.25 -15.50
CA ARG A 124 35.69 4.04 -15.68
C ARG A 124 35.16 2.82 -14.93
N GLY A 125 34.39 3.03 -13.86
CA GLY A 125 33.71 1.96 -13.13
C GLY A 125 32.38 1.55 -13.74
N LEU A 126 31.86 2.30 -14.73
CA LEU A 126 30.62 1.97 -15.43
C LEU A 126 30.88 0.97 -16.57
N PRO A 127 29.89 0.14 -16.95
CA PRO A 127 30.04 -0.81 -18.04
C PRO A 127 30.33 -0.12 -19.38
N GLU A 128 31.15 -0.78 -20.21
CA GLU A 128 31.37 -0.36 -21.60
C GLU A 128 30.04 -0.26 -22.36
N GLY A 129 29.82 0.87 -23.04
CA GLY A 129 28.59 1.13 -23.81
C GLY A 129 27.49 1.89 -23.06
N TYR A 130 27.59 2.11 -21.74
CA TYR A 130 26.56 2.85 -20.98
C TYR A 130 26.51 4.34 -21.33
N GLY A 131 27.62 4.90 -21.78
CA GLY A 131 27.77 6.33 -22.07
C GLY A 131 28.35 7.10 -20.89
N PHE A 132 28.86 8.31 -21.17
CA PHE A 132 29.51 9.14 -20.17
C PHE A 132 28.49 9.90 -19.33
N VAL A 133 28.46 9.63 -18.03
CA VAL A 133 27.63 10.31 -17.03
C VAL A 133 28.32 11.61 -16.61
N ASN A 134 27.75 12.75 -17.03
CA ASN A 134 28.26 14.08 -16.73
C ASN A 134 27.32 14.90 -15.84
N ASP A 135 26.95 14.33 -14.69
CA ASP A 135 26.07 14.98 -13.72
C ASP A 135 26.64 14.85 -12.30
N GLN A 136 26.18 15.72 -11.39
CA GLN A 136 26.39 15.55 -9.96
C GLN A 136 25.44 14.47 -9.45
N LEU A 137 25.99 13.44 -8.82
CA LEU A 137 25.23 12.24 -8.47
C LEU A 137 24.95 12.19 -6.97
N ASP A 138 23.67 12.22 -6.62
CA ASP A 138 23.14 11.89 -5.31
C ASP A 138 22.72 10.41 -5.22
N ALA A 139 22.30 9.95 -4.04
CA ALA A 139 21.84 8.57 -3.84
C ALA A 139 20.67 8.17 -4.74
N LYS A 140 19.79 9.11 -5.12
CA LYS A 140 18.62 8.83 -5.98
C LYS A 140 19.07 8.58 -7.42
N LYS A 141 19.89 9.47 -7.98
CA LYS A 141 20.45 9.33 -9.34
C LYS A 141 21.32 8.08 -9.44
N LEU A 142 22.07 7.72 -8.40
CA LEU A 142 22.82 6.47 -8.35
C LEU A 142 21.90 5.24 -8.40
N THR A 143 20.77 5.27 -7.69
CA THR A 143 19.77 4.19 -7.75
C THR A 143 19.21 4.04 -9.17
N GLU A 144 18.96 5.15 -9.88
CA GLU A 144 18.49 5.12 -11.27
C GLU A 144 19.54 4.54 -12.23
N ILE A 145 20.82 4.87 -12.05
CA ILE A 145 21.93 4.30 -12.83
C ILE A 145 22.00 2.79 -12.59
N VAL A 146 21.93 2.33 -11.33
CA VAL A 146 21.92 0.90 -11.00
C VAL A 146 20.74 0.19 -11.66
N ARG A 147 19.54 0.78 -11.63
CA ARG A 147 18.35 0.24 -12.30
C ARG A 147 18.58 0.07 -13.81
N ASN A 148 19.07 1.11 -14.48
CA ASN A 148 19.30 1.09 -15.92
C ASN A 148 20.38 0.07 -16.31
N ILE A 149 21.43 -0.07 -15.50
CA ILE A 149 22.49 -1.05 -15.77
C ILE A 149 21.97 -2.48 -15.56
N LEU A 150 21.17 -2.70 -14.52
CA LEU A 150 20.56 -4.00 -14.26
C LEU A 150 19.65 -4.45 -15.40
N GLU A 151 18.88 -3.53 -15.96
CA GLU A 151 17.99 -3.80 -17.09
C GLU A 151 18.77 -4.16 -18.38
N ASN A 152 19.80 -3.39 -18.72
CA ASN A 152 20.48 -3.51 -20.02
C ASN A 152 21.66 -4.48 -20.02
N TYR A 153 22.33 -4.69 -18.89
CA TYR A 153 23.57 -5.48 -18.77
C TYR A 153 23.42 -6.71 -17.86
N GLY A 154 22.31 -6.83 -17.14
CA GLY A 154 22.03 -7.97 -16.27
C GLY A 154 22.70 -7.91 -14.89
N PRO A 155 22.40 -8.89 -14.02
CA PRO A 155 22.78 -8.87 -12.61
C PRO A 155 24.29 -8.97 -12.36
N ASP A 156 24.99 -9.85 -13.10
CA ASP A 156 26.43 -10.10 -12.86
C ASP A 156 27.28 -8.86 -13.15
N ARG A 157 27.01 -8.16 -14.27
CA ARG A 157 27.68 -6.91 -14.63
C ARG A 157 27.32 -5.78 -13.66
N THR A 158 26.08 -5.74 -13.20
CA THR A 158 25.63 -4.75 -12.20
C THR A 158 26.35 -4.94 -10.88
N ALA A 159 26.50 -6.17 -10.40
CA ALA A 159 27.23 -6.46 -9.16
C ALA A 159 28.71 -6.06 -9.26
N ALA A 160 29.37 -6.35 -10.39
CA ALA A 160 30.75 -5.91 -10.62
C ALA A 160 30.88 -4.37 -10.60
N MET A 161 29.95 -3.67 -11.26
CA MET A 161 29.91 -2.19 -11.23
C MET A 161 29.69 -1.65 -9.82
N LEU A 162 28.79 -2.25 -9.05
CA LEU A 162 28.53 -1.84 -7.66
C LEU A 162 29.79 -1.95 -6.79
N ASP A 163 30.62 -2.98 -7.00
CA ASP A 163 31.88 -3.15 -6.28
C ASP A 163 32.94 -2.10 -6.66
N GLU A 164 33.04 -1.75 -7.95
CA GLU A 164 33.90 -0.68 -8.44
C GLU A 164 33.46 0.68 -7.87
N VAL A 165 32.17 1.00 -7.99
CA VAL A 165 31.58 2.24 -7.49
C VAL A 165 31.73 2.37 -5.97
N LYS A 166 31.55 1.27 -5.22
CA LYS A 166 31.82 1.19 -3.79
C LYS A 166 33.27 1.54 -3.47
N SER A 167 34.22 0.92 -4.18
CA SER A 167 35.66 1.12 -3.95
C SER A 167 36.08 2.55 -4.24
N ILE A 168 35.58 3.12 -5.35
CA ILE A 168 35.79 4.53 -5.72
C ILE A 168 35.19 5.46 -4.65
N GLY A 169 33.94 5.22 -4.24
CA GLY A 169 33.24 6.02 -3.24
C GLY A 169 34.01 6.07 -1.91
N PHE A 170 34.40 4.92 -1.37
CA PHE A 170 35.19 4.85 -0.13
C PHE A 170 36.56 5.52 -0.23
N HIS A 171 37.23 5.39 -1.37
CA HIS A 171 38.54 6.03 -1.58
C HIS A 171 38.43 7.55 -1.57
N TYR A 172 37.46 8.10 -2.32
CA TYR A 172 37.33 9.55 -2.45
C TYR A 172 36.64 10.23 -1.28
N ILE A 173 35.78 9.53 -0.53
CA ILE A 173 35.29 10.08 0.75
C ILE A 173 36.40 10.13 1.79
N THR A 174 37.29 9.13 1.83
CA THR A 174 38.46 9.17 2.73
C THR A 174 39.39 10.33 2.36
N LYS A 175 39.58 10.59 1.06
CA LYS A 175 40.41 11.71 0.57
C LYS A 175 39.76 13.09 0.68
N SER A 176 38.43 13.17 0.77
CA SER A 176 37.76 14.47 0.88
C SER A 176 38.13 15.20 2.17
N GLY A 177 38.54 14.45 3.20
CA GLY A 177 38.81 14.99 4.53
C GLY A 177 37.55 15.57 5.17
N TYR A 178 36.36 15.15 4.71
CA TYR A 178 35.12 15.61 5.30
C TYR A 178 35.04 15.17 6.76
N SER A 179 34.97 16.18 7.61
CA SER A 179 34.68 16.10 9.02
C SER A 179 33.67 17.20 9.32
N TRP A 180 33.06 17.13 10.49
CA TRP A 180 32.20 18.20 10.96
C TRP A 180 32.45 18.41 12.45
N GLY A 181 32.46 19.67 12.85
CA GLY A 181 32.54 20.09 14.24
C GLY A 181 31.58 21.22 14.53
N MET A 182 31.62 21.73 15.76
CA MET A 182 30.73 22.80 16.21
C MET A 182 30.83 24.09 15.36
N ALA A 183 32.02 24.33 14.77
CA ALA A 183 32.29 25.49 13.92
C ALA A 183 31.65 25.40 12.52
N ASP A 184 31.36 24.20 12.02
CA ASP A 184 30.72 24.01 10.70
C ASP A 184 29.22 24.32 10.73
N LEU A 185 28.66 24.39 11.95
CA LEU A 185 27.27 24.75 12.19
C LEU A 185 27.17 26.27 12.36
N PRO A 186 26.50 27.01 11.45
CA PRO A 186 26.36 28.46 11.60
C PRO A 186 25.47 28.80 12.80
N PHE A 187 25.73 29.94 13.43
CA PHE A 187 24.76 30.54 14.34
C PHE A 187 23.71 31.30 13.53
N ILE A 188 22.47 31.33 14.01
CA ILE A 188 21.34 32.00 13.34
C ILE A 188 20.85 33.12 14.27
N PRO A 189 21.44 34.33 14.19
CA PRO A 189 21.01 35.47 15.03
C PRO A 189 19.54 35.82 14.81
N ASP A 190 19.09 35.75 13.54
CA ASP A 190 17.74 36.08 13.10
C ASP A 190 16.66 35.19 13.75
N LYS A 191 17.06 34.02 14.31
CA LYS A 191 16.16 33.15 15.07
C LYS A 191 15.49 33.90 16.22
N ARG A 192 16.26 34.71 16.95
CA ARG A 192 15.76 35.41 18.14
C ARG A 192 14.62 36.37 17.80
N VAL A 193 14.77 37.10 16.69
CA VAL A 193 13.73 38.00 16.18
C VAL A 193 12.46 37.23 15.85
N LEU A 194 12.58 36.07 15.18
CA LEU A 194 11.43 35.23 14.86
C LEU A 194 10.74 34.65 16.10
N THR A 195 11.50 34.27 17.13
CA THR A 195 10.91 33.75 18.36
C THR A 195 10.21 34.85 19.17
N GLU A 196 10.78 36.06 19.20
CA GLU A 196 10.15 37.23 19.84
C GLU A 196 8.88 37.66 19.09
N GLU A 197 8.89 37.60 17.75
CA GLU A 197 7.68 37.80 16.92
C GLU A 197 6.58 36.77 17.27
N GLY A 198 6.96 35.49 17.40
CA GLY A 198 6.05 34.43 17.82
C GLY A 198 5.46 34.67 19.21
N ASP A 199 6.26 35.14 20.16
CA ASP A 199 5.80 35.48 21.51
C ASP A 199 4.76 36.59 21.50
N HIS A 200 4.99 37.67 20.75
CA HIS A 200 4.02 38.76 20.61
C HIS A 200 2.70 38.32 19.99
N MET A 201 2.74 37.45 18.97
CA MET A 201 1.52 36.89 18.38
C MET A 201 0.74 36.03 19.39
N VAL A 202 1.44 35.27 20.22
CA VAL A 202 0.81 34.46 21.29
C VAL A 202 0.19 35.37 22.36
N GLU A 203 0.88 36.44 22.78
CA GLU A 203 0.33 37.42 23.72
C GLU A 203 -0.98 38.06 23.21
N GLU A 204 -1.04 38.38 21.92
CA GLU A 204 -2.27 38.90 21.30
C GLU A 204 -3.41 37.87 21.33
N ILE A 205 -3.11 36.60 21.02
CA ILE A 205 -4.09 35.50 21.08
C ILE A 205 -4.58 35.28 22.52
N GLU A 206 -3.70 35.35 23.51
CA GLU A 206 -4.08 35.28 24.93
C GLU A 206 -4.96 36.46 25.33
N SER A 207 -4.67 37.69 24.88
CA SER A 207 -5.53 38.86 25.13
C SER A 207 -6.92 38.66 24.55
N GLN A 208 -7.01 38.23 23.29
CA GLN A 208 -8.30 37.94 22.63
C GLN A 208 -9.10 36.86 23.37
N TYR A 209 -8.41 35.85 23.93
CA TYR A 209 -9.04 34.84 24.76
C TYR A 209 -9.57 35.42 26.08
N LEU A 210 -8.78 36.25 26.77
CA LEU A 210 -9.19 36.92 28.01
C LEU A 210 -10.36 37.91 27.80
N GLU A 211 -10.43 38.53 26.63
CA GLU A 211 -11.55 39.38 26.19
C GLU A 211 -12.81 38.58 25.80
N GLY A 212 -12.72 37.24 25.77
CA GLY A 212 -13.82 36.34 25.43
C GLY A 212 -14.11 36.22 23.93
N LEU A 213 -13.19 36.65 23.07
CA LEU A 213 -13.32 36.58 21.61
C LEU A 213 -12.99 35.19 21.05
N LEU A 214 -12.24 34.37 21.80
CA LEU A 214 -11.82 33.03 21.41
C LEU A 214 -12.27 32.00 22.44
N THR A 215 -12.55 30.79 21.97
CA THR A 215 -12.68 29.62 22.85
C THR A 215 -11.30 29.03 23.19
N GLN A 216 -11.20 28.22 24.25
CA GLN A 216 -9.95 27.57 24.66
C GLN A 216 -9.36 26.69 23.54
N SER A 217 -10.22 26.01 22.77
CA SER A 217 -9.78 25.15 21.66
C SER A 217 -9.22 25.96 20.48
N GLU A 218 -9.87 27.09 20.14
CA GLU A 218 -9.40 28.00 19.09
C GLU A 218 -8.11 28.71 19.49
N ARG A 219 -7.99 29.14 20.76
CA ARG A 219 -6.76 29.69 21.33
C ARG A 219 -5.60 28.70 21.16
N HIS A 220 -5.80 27.47 21.61
CA HIS A 220 -4.79 26.40 21.51
C HIS A 220 -4.35 26.16 20.06
N ALA A 221 -5.32 25.99 19.14
CA ALA A 221 -5.03 25.75 17.72
C ALA A 221 -4.24 26.92 17.08
N LYS A 222 -4.64 28.17 17.37
CA LYS A 222 -3.92 29.36 16.87
C LYS A 222 -2.49 29.44 17.38
N ILE A 223 -2.24 29.14 18.67
CA ILE A 223 -0.88 29.11 19.24
C ILE A 223 -0.02 28.05 18.54
N VAL A 224 -0.58 26.86 18.31
CA VAL A 224 0.11 25.78 17.58
C VAL A 224 0.45 26.21 16.15
N ASP A 225 -0.47 26.87 15.45
CA ASP A 225 -0.24 27.37 14.09
C ASP A 225 0.85 28.44 14.04
N VAL A 226 0.86 29.39 14.98
CA VAL A 226 1.90 30.42 15.10
C VAL A 226 3.28 29.78 15.21
N TRP A 227 3.47 28.85 16.15
CA TRP A 227 4.77 28.21 16.36
C TRP A 227 5.20 27.29 15.22
N THR A 228 4.23 26.66 14.52
CA THR A 228 4.49 25.87 13.32
C THR A 228 5.03 26.76 12.19
N ASN A 229 4.40 27.92 11.95
CA ASN A 229 4.85 28.89 10.97
C ASN A 229 6.24 29.48 11.29
N ILE A 230 6.51 29.79 12.56
CA ILE A 230 7.82 30.26 13.00
C ILE A 230 8.90 29.20 12.76
N LYS A 231 8.63 27.93 13.10
CA LYS A 231 9.57 26.82 12.87
C LYS A 231 9.90 26.64 11.38
N ASP A 232 8.92 26.80 10.49
CA ASP A 232 9.13 26.70 9.05
C ASP A 232 10.01 27.85 8.52
N ARG A 233 9.81 29.07 9.03
CA ARG A 233 10.68 30.22 8.71
C ARG A 233 12.11 30.00 9.22
N VAL A 234 12.27 29.51 10.46
CA VAL A 234 13.58 29.14 11.02
C VAL A 234 14.26 28.05 10.18
N THR A 235 13.49 27.07 9.69
CA THR A 235 14.01 26.01 8.81
C THR A 235 14.54 26.57 7.49
N LYS A 236 13.85 27.53 6.87
CA LYS A 236 14.31 28.20 5.64
C LYS A 236 15.61 28.96 5.89
N LEU A 237 15.69 29.76 6.96
CA LEU A 237 16.92 30.47 7.34
C LEU A 237 18.09 29.52 7.61
N SER A 238 17.81 28.38 8.27
CA SER A 238 18.82 27.36 8.56
C SER A 238 19.44 26.80 7.28
N LYS A 239 18.65 26.62 6.22
CA LYS A 239 19.11 26.17 4.89
C LYS A 239 19.97 27.21 4.18
N GLU A 240 19.57 28.47 4.23
CA GLU A 240 20.25 29.56 3.53
C GLU A 240 21.61 29.91 4.15
N ARG A 241 21.72 29.82 5.47
CA ARG A 241 22.95 30.14 6.21
C ARG A 241 23.98 29.02 6.17
N LEU A 242 23.59 27.78 5.87
CA LEU A 242 24.52 26.65 5.82
C LEU A 242 25.40 26.71 4.56
N PRO A 243 26.73 26.60 4.68
CA PRO A 243 27.62 26.58 3.51
C PRO A 243 27.32 25.37 2.61
N LYS A 244 26.87 25.62 1.37
CA LYS A 244 26.48 24.56 0.41
C LYS A 244 27.61 23.58 0.08
N THR A 245 28.86 24.01 0.15
CA THR A 245 30.05 23.16 -0.09
C THR A 245 30.59 22.52 1.19
N GLY A 246 29.99 22.82 2.34
CA GLY A 246 30.39 22.29 3.65
C GLY A 246 30.03 20.82 3.82
N SER A 247 30.67 20.15 4.78
CA SER A 247 30.47 18.74 5.07
C SER A 247 29.02 18.42 5.42
N VAL A 248 28.41 19.19 6.32
CA VAL A 248 27.02 18.99 6.78
C VAL A 248 26.02 19.14 5.64
N ALA A 249 26.13 20.20 4.82
CA ALA A 249 25.24 20.41 3.67
C ALA A 249 25.37 19.28 2.67
N SER A 250 26.61 18.92 2.31
CA SER A 250 26.88 17.85 1.34
C SER A 250 26.39 16.48 1.81
N MET A 251 26.39 16.19 3.13
CA MET A 251 25.88 14.95 3.69
C MET A 251 24.36 14.81 3.51
N ILE A 252 23.63 15.91 3.70
CA ILE A 252 22.17 15.96 3.52
C ILE A 252 21.82 15.98 2.03
N ASP A 253 22.47 16.83 1.23
CA ASP A 253 22.18 17.01 -0.20
C ASP A 253 22.54 15.78 -1.04
N SER A 254 23.58 15.04 -0.65
CA SER A 254 23.92 13.75 -1.28
C SER A 254 22.90 12.64 -0.98
N GLY A 255 22.05 12.83 0.03
CA GLY A 255 21.15 11.81 0.55
C GLY A 255 21.84 10.70 1.34
N ALA A 256 23.11 10.90 1.73
CA ALA A 256 23.89 9.91 2.47
C ALA A 256 23.39 9.72 3.91
N ARG A 257 23.16 10.83 4.64
CA ARG A 257 22.62 10.79 6.00
C ARG A 257 22.02 12.13 6.38
N GLY A 258 20.97 12.07 7.20
CA GLY A 258 20.36 13.25 7.79
C GLY A 258 19.22 13.83 6.95
N SER A 259 18.41 14.67 7.58
CA SER A 259 17.37 15.45 6.91
C SER A 259 17.45 16.91 7.32
N TRP A 260 16.86 17.78 6.50
CA TRP A 260 16.76 19.20 6.82
C TRP A 260 16.00 19.46 8.13
N GLY A 261 15.02 18.62 8.47
CA GLY A 261 14.31 18.73 9.75
C GLY A 261 15.21 18.42 10.95
N GLN A 262 16.11 17.43 10.84
CA GLN A 262 17.09 17.13 11.88
C GLN A 262 18.10 18.26 12.03
N LEU A 263 18.56 18.84 10.92
CA LEU A 263 19.44 20.01 10.97
C LEU A 263 18.75 21.20 11.67
N THR A 264 17.47 21.48 11.36
CA THR A 264 16.71 22.54 12.05
C THR A 264 16.71 22.32 13.57
N GLN A 265 16.60 21.08 14.05
CA GLN A 265 16.65 20.81 15.49
C GLN A 265 18.04 21.08 16.09
N ILE A 266 19.11 20.92 15.31
CA ILE A 266 20.49 21.14 15.76
C ILE A 266 20.82 22.63 15.87
N ILE A 267 20.52 23.44 14.84
CA ILE A 267 20.95 24.85 14.76
C ILE A 267 19.81 25.88 14.82
N GLY A 268 18.57 25.45 14.54
CA GLY A 268 17.39 26.31 14.51
C GLY A 268 16.67 26.28 15.85
N MET A 269 15.62 25.45 15.94
CA MET A 269 14.84 25.21 17.15
C MET A 269 14.24 23.80 17.11
N LYS A 270 13.96 23.21 18.28
CA LYS A 270 13.25 21.91 18.35
C LYS A 270 11.75 22.07 18.02
N GLY A 271 11.14 23.14 18.55
CA GLY A 271 9.75 23.52 18.31
C GLY A 271 8.76 22.81 19.23
N LEU A 272 7.52 22.68 18.76
CA LEU A 272 6.42 22.06 19.50
C LEU A 272 6.64 20.56 19.71
N VAL A 273 6.27 20.07 20.90
CA VAL A 273 6.34 18.66 21.24
C VAL A 273 5.00 18.07 21.68
N SER A 274 4.82 16.76 21.51
CA SER A 274 3.61 16.06 21.93
C SER A 274 3.74 15.49 23.34
N ASN A 275 2.68 15.59 24.13
CA ASN A 275 2.53 14.89 25.40
C ASN A 275 2.30 13.37 25.18
N PRO A 276 2.27 12.55 26.25
CA PRO A 276 1.98 11.12 26.14
C PRO A 276 0.59 10.79 25.57
N ALA A 277 -0.42 11.63 25.80
CA ALA A 277 -1.77 11.47 25.25
C ALA A 277 -1.84 11.72 23.73
N GLY A 278 -0.87 12.45 23.17
CA GLY A 278 -0.82 12.82 21.75
C GLY A 278 -1.11 14.30 21.49
N ASP A 279 -1.54 15.05 22.51
CA ASP A 279 -1.80 16.49 22.37
C ASP A 279 -0.48 17.26 22.29
N ILE A 280 -0.52 18.38 21.59
CA ILE A 280 0.62 19.25 21.41
C ILE A 280 0.76 20.13 22.65
N ILE A 281 1.96 20.22 23.21
CA ILE A 281 2.26 21.11 24.31
C ILE A 281 2.40 22.52 23.73
N GLU A 282 1.59 23.46 24.24
CA GLU A 282 1.52 24.86 23.79
C GLU A 282 2.86 25.58 23.90
N LEU A 283 3.65 25.26 24.93
CA LEU A 283 4.98 25.83 25.16
C LEU A 283 6.01 25.15 24.24
N PRO A 284 6.55 25.84 23.22
CA PRO A 284 7.55 25.27 22.33
C PRO A 284 8.93 25.22 22.99
N VAL A 285 9.78 24.32 22.49
CA VAL A 285 11.22 24.35 22.78
C VAL A 285 11.89 25.30 21.76
N LYS A 286 12.24 26.51 22.21
CA LYS A 286 12.84 27.58 21.40
C LYS A 286 14.32 27.36 21.16
N ALA A 287 14.98 26.71 22.12
CA ALA A 287 16.38 26.34 21.99
C ALA A 287 16.60 25.17 21.00
N ASN A 288 17.87 24.90 20.72
CA ASN A 288 18.34 23.86 19.81
C ASN A 288 19.47 23.06 20.46
N PHE A 289 19.90 21.97 19.84
CA PHE A 289 20.96 21.13 20.42
C PHE A 289 22.34 21.81 20.48
N LYS A 290 22.60 22.82 19.64
CA LYS A 290 23.86 23.57 19.63
C LYS A 290 23.97 24.53 20.81
N ASP A 291 22.88 25.25 21.11
CA ASP A 291 22.79 26.25 22.16
C ASP A 291 22.55 25.58 23.53
N GLY A 292 21.96 24.38 23.54
CA GLY A 292 21.56 23.64 24.74
C GLY A 292 20.13 23.97 25.17
N PHE A 293 19.47 23.04 25.86
CA PHE A 293 18.11 23.24 26.39
C PHE A 293 18.16 23.71 27.84
N ASP A 294 17.21 24.55 28.23
CA ASP A 294 16.91 24.76 29.65
C ASP A 294 16.28 23.51 30.29
N VAL A 295 16.27 23.42 31.62
CA VAL A 295 15.76 22.26 32.37
C VAL A 295 14.31 21.95 32.00
N LEU A 296 13.46 22.97 31.89
CA LEU A 296 12.04 22.79 31.54
C LEU A 296 11.88 22.32 30.09
N GLU A 297 12.59 22.94 29.15
CA GLU A 297 12.61 22.54 27.75
C GLU A 297 13.10 21.10 27.57
N TYR A 298 14.16 20.72 28.28
CA TYR A 298 14.68 19.36 28.28
C TYR A 298 13.62 18.38 28.78
N PHE A 299 13.02 18.66 29.94
CA PHE A 299 11.98 17.85 30.57
C PHE A 299 10.76 17.65 29.66
N ILE A 300 10.23 18.74 29.10
CA ILE A 300 9.11 18.71 28.15
C ILE A 300 9.46 17.80 26.96
N SER A 301 10.68 17.90 26.46
CA SER A 301 11.12 17.11 25.32
C SER A 301 11.30 15.61 25.60
N THR A 302 11.41 15.20 26.87
CA THR A 302 11.51 13.78 27.25
C THR A 302 10.21 13.00 27.04
N HIS A 303 9.05 13.66 27.09
CA HIS A 303 7.74 13.01 26.93
C HIS A 303 7.61 12.34 25.56
N GLY A 304 7.90 13.10 24.49
CA GLY A 304 7.87 12.60 23.12
C GLY A 304 8.89 11.50 22.87
N ALA A 305 10.11 11.65 23.40
CA ALA A 305 11.18 10.66 23.26
C ALA A 305 10.83 9.32 23.93
N ARG A 306 10.33 9.36 25.18
CA ARG A 306 9.94 8.15 25.92
C ARG A 306 8.74 7.44 25.29
N LYS A 307 7.77 8.21 24.78
CA LYS A 307 6.64 7.66 24.03
C LYS A 307 7.12 6.95 22.76
N GLY A 308 7.97 7.60 21.96
CA GLY A 308 8.53 7.03 20.73
C GLY A 308 9.29 5.71 20.95
N LEU A 309 10.12 5.65 22.01
CA LEU A 309 10.82 4.41 22.41
C LEU A 309 9.84 3.29 22.80
N SER A 310 8.85 3.59 23.64
CA SER A 310 7.84 2.61 24.07
C SER A 310 6.97 2.12 22.91
N ASP A 311 6.51 3.04 22.06
CA ASP A 311 5.70 2.73 20.87
C ASP A 311 6.48 1.84 19.90
N THR A 312 7.78 2.11 19.68
CA THR A 312 8.63 1.30 18.81
C THR A 312 8.72 -0.15 19.30
N ALA A 313 8.95 -0.34 20.61
CA ALA A 313 9.04 -1.68 21.19
C ALA A 313 7.71 -2.45 21.11
N LEU A 314 6.59 -1.81 21.49
CA LEU A 314 5.28 -2.46 21.51
C LEU A 314 4.74 -2.76 20.10
N ARG A 315 4.92 -1.83 19.16
CA ARG A 315 4.33 -1.95 17.83
C ARG A 315 5.09 -2.92 16.91
N THR A 316 6.37 -3.18 17.18
CA THR A 316 7.16 -4.18 16.44
C THR A 316 6.51 -5.57 16.53
N ALA A 317 6.00 -5.94 17.71
CA ALA A 317 5.29 -7.20 17.91
C ALA A 317 4.00 -7.28 17.06
N ASN A 318 3.24 -6.18 16.98
CA ASN A 318 1.99 -6.13 16.21
C ASN A 318 2.25 -6.28 14.70
N ALA A 319 3.27 -5.61 14.16
CA ALA A 319 3.64 -5.75 12.76
C ALA A 319 4.08 -7.18 12.41
N GLY A 320 4.85 -7.82 13.29
CA GLY A 320 5.18 -9.25 13.16
C GLY A 320 3.95 -10.15 13.18
N TYR A 321 2.98 -9.85 14.07
CA TYR A 321 1.73 -10.59 14.15
C TYR A 321 0.84 -10.42 12.91
N LEU A 322 0.75 -9.22 12.34
CA LEU A 322 0.09 -9.00 11.05
C LEU A 322 0.75 -9.82 9.93
N THR A 323 2.08 -9.76 9.85
CA THR A 323 2.84 -10.52 8.84
C THR A 323 2.54 -12.01 8.93
N ARG A 324 2.52 -12.56 10.15
CA ARG A 324 2.15 -13.96 10.39
C ARG A 324 0.73 -14.27 9.87
N ARG A 325 -0.26 -13.45 10.22
CA ARG A 325 -1.65 -13.63 9.74
C ARG A 325 -1.77 -13.58 8.22
N LEU A 326 -1.03 -12.66 7.57
CA LEU A 326 -1.01 -12.56 6.11
C LEU A 326 -0.39 -13.82 5.47
N VAL A 327 0.69 -14.35 6.05
CA VAL A 327 1.31 -15.61 5.60
C VAL A 327 0.33 -16.76 5.74
N ASP A 328 -0.34 -16.88 6.89
CA ASP A 328 -1.29 -17.98 7.15
C ASP A 328 -2.44 -18.02 6.15
N VAL A 329 -2.87 -16.86 5.63
CA VAL A 329 -3.92 -16.77 4.62
C VAL A 329 -3.42 -16.95 3.20
N ALA A 330 -2.21 -16.50 2.88
CA ALA A 330 -1.71 -16.45 1.51
C ALA A 330 -0.77 -17.60 1.15
N GLN A 331 -0.28 -18.39 2.11
CA GLN A 331 0.76 -19.40 1.89
C GLN A 331 0.48 -20.38 0.74
N ASP A 332 -0.78 -20.78 0.54
CA ASP A 332 -1.13 -21.78 -0.47
C ASP A 332 -1.27 -21.18 -1.89
N ILE A 333 -1.02 -19.87 -2.03
CA ILE A 333 -1.06 -19.17 -3.32
C ILE A 333 0.30 -19.26 -4.02
N VAL A 334 0.36 -20.23 -4.93
CA VAL A 334 1.48 -20.55 -5.80
C VAL A 334 1.08 -20.35 -7.27
N VAL A 335 2.02 -19.98 -8.13
CA VAL A 335 1.81 -19.96 -9.58
C VAL A 335 1.76 -21.40 -10.10
N ARG A 336 0.60 -21.87 -10.55
CA ARG A 336 0.41 -23.29 -10.93
C ARG A 336 0.31 -23.55 -12.43
N ALA A 337 -0.05 -22.55 -13.23
CA ALA A 337 -0.28 -22.69 -14.66
C ALA A 337 0.14 -21.42 -15.41
N ASP A 338 0.29 -21.51 -16.73
CA ASP A 338 0.64 -20.36 -17.56
C ASP A 338 -0.54 -19.37 -17.70
N ASP A 339 -1.70 -19.87 -18.15
CA ASP A 339 -2.88 -19.07 -18.44
C ASP A 339 -4.16 -19.73 -17.91
N CYS A 340 -5.02 -18.97 -17.23
CA CYS A 340 -6.35 -19.39 -16.82
C CYS A 340 -7.48 -19.01 -17.80
N GLY A 341 -7.18 -18.33 -18.91
CA GLY A 341 -8.18 -17.85 -19.87
C GLY A 341 -9.09 -16.75 -19.30
N ASP A 342 -8.52 -15.86 -18.47
CA ASP A 342 -9.26 -14.71 -17.97
C ASP A 342 -9.48 -13.67 -19.09
N THR A 343 -10.70 -13.15 -19.15
CA THR A 343 -11.17 -12.13 -20.11
C THR A 343 -11.80 -10.93 -19.40
N THR A 344 -11.91 -10.98 -18.07
CA THR A 344 -12.58 -9.95 -17.26
C THR A 344 -11.56 -8.90 -16.82
N GLY A 345 -10.46 -9.32 -16.18
CA GLY A 345 -9.41 -8.45 -15.64
C GLY A 345 -9.91 -7.23 -14.86
N VAL A 346 -9.06 -6.21 -14.76
CA VAL A 346 -9.34 -4.97 -14.02
C VAL A 346 -8.97 -3.77 -14.87
N MET A 347 -9.84 -2.76 -14.85
CA MET A 347 -9.60 -1.47 -15.48
C MET A 347 -8.90 -0.54 -14.48
N ILE A 348 -7.72 -0.03 -14.86
CA ILE A 348 -6.95 0.95 -14.09
C ILE A 348 -7.05 2.30 -14.79
N THR A 349 -7.51 3.33 -14.07
CA THR A 349 -7.71 4.68 -14.63
C THR A 349 -6.71 5.69 -14.09
N ILE A 350 -6.50 6.81 -14.81
CA ILE A 350 -5.68 7.93 -14.33
C ILE A 350 -6.26 8.49 -13.03
N LYS A 351 -7.57 8.75 -12.98
CA LYS A 351 -8.24 9.37 -11.82
C LYS A 351 -8.00 8.59 -10.54
N GLU A 352 -8.19 7.26 -10.58
CA GLU A 352 -7.93 6.40 -9.41
C GLU A 352 -6.45 6.41 -9.00
N SER A 353 -5.54 6.52 -9.98
CA SER A 353 -4.10 6.53 -9.72
C SER A 353 -3.65 7.85 -9.08
N GLU A 354 -4.18 8.98 -9.55
CA GLU A 354 -3.92 10.31 -8.98
C GLU A 354 -4.45 10.44 -7.55
N GLU A 355 -5.64 9.89 -7.27
CA GLU A 355 -6.21 9.84 -5.92
C GLU A 355 -5.34 9.04 -4.93
N ILE A 356 -4.55 8.10 -5.42
CA ILE A 356 -3.59 7.31 -4.62
C ILE A 356 -2.21 8.01 -4.52
N GLY A 357 -1.95 9.00 -5.38
CA GLY A 357 -0.65 9.66 -5.50
C GLY A 357 0.38 8.88 -6.32
N GLU A 358 -0.06 7.98 -7.20
CA GLU A 358 0.81 7.19 -8.08
C GLU A 358 0.48 7.41 -9.56
N LYS A 359 1.46 7.14 -10.43
CA LYS A 359 1.28 7.30 -11.88
C LYS A 359 0.72 6.02 -12.49
N ILE A 360 -0.19 6.16 -13.46
CA ILE A 360 -0.84 5.02 -14.13
C ILE A 360 0.19 4.02 -14.73
N HIS A 361 1.27 4.51 -15.35
CA HIS A 361 2.30 3.65 -15.94
C HIS A 361 3.03 2.78 -14.91
N ASN A 362 3.21 3.25 -13.67
CA ASN A 362 3.83 2.46 -12.60
C ASN A 362 2.92 1.29 -12.16
N ARG A 363 1.60 1.48 -12.20
CA ARG A 363 0.62 0.47 -11.76
C ARG A 363 0.39 -0.64 -12.79
N VAL A 364 0.52 -0.32 -14.07
CA VAL A 364 0.39 -1.28 -15.18
C VAL A 364 1.68 -2.02 -15.48
N LEU A 365 2.84 -1.50 -15.03
CA LEU A 365 4.15 -2.13 -15.24
C LEU A 365 4.17 -3.57 -14.72
N GLY A 366 4.64 -4.50 -15.56
CA GLY A 366 4.74 -5.91 -15.23
C GLY A 366 3.41 -6.66 -15.23
N ARG A 367 2.35 -6.12 -15.84
CA ARG A 367 1.06 -6.79 -16.05
C ARG A 367 0.83 -7.10 -17.53
N TYR A 368 -0.03 -8.08 -17.80
CA TYR A 368 -0.53 -8.37 -19.14
C TYR A 368 -1.73 -7.49 -19.48
N THR A 369 -1.75 -6.92 -20.69
CA THR A 369 -2.93 -6.22 -21.23
C THR A 369 -4.02 -7.20 -21.64
N LEU A 370 -5.29 -6.86 -21.40
CA LEU A 370 -6.44 -7.56 -21.99
C LEU A 370 -6.91 -6.89 -23.28
N ALA A 371 -6.91 -5.56 -23.29
CA ALA A 371 -7.22 -4.75 -24.46
C ALA A 371 -5.98 -3.93 -24.86
N ALA A 372 -5.92 -3.55 -26.14
CA ALA A 372 -4.86 -2.69 -26.63
C ALA A 372 -4.93 -1.31 -25.95
N ILE A 373 -3.80 -0.82 -25.44
CA ILE A 373 -3.70 0.52 -24.85
C ILE A 373 -3.52 1.51 -26.00
N LYS A 374 -4.41 2.50 -26.05
CA LYS A 374 -4.41 3.55 -27.07
C LYS A 374 -4.10 4.90 -26.44
N ASP A 375 -3.41 5.74 -27.21
CA ASP A 375 -3.20 7.15 -26.89
C ASP A 375 -4.51 7.95 -27.04
N VAL A 376 -4.54 9.22 -26.60
CA VAL A 376 -5.70 10.11 -26.80
C VAL A 376 -6.09 10.21 -28.29
N ASP A 377 -5.09 10.17 -29.17
CA ASP A 377 -5.25 10.23 -30.64
C ASP A 377 -5.69 8.89 -31.27
N GLY A 378 -5.93 7.86 -30.46
CA GLY A 378 -6.39 6.54 -30.92
C GLY A 378 -5.29 5.64 -31.49
N LYS A 379 -4.03 6.08 -31.50
CA LYS A 379 -2.87 5.26 -31.89
C LYS A 379 -2.64 4.15 -30.86
N VAL A 380 -2.49 2.92 -31.33
CA VAL A 380 -2.17 1.76 -30.47
C VAL A 380 -0.73 1.88 -29.98
N LEU A 381 -0.55 1.94 -28.66
CA LEU A 381 0.75 2.00 -27.99
C LEU A 381 1.24 0.59 -27.61
N VAL A 382 0.33 -0.24 -27.11
CA VAL A 382 0.60 -1.62 -26.69
C VAL A 382 -0.54 -2.50 -27.16
N GLU A 383 -0.22 -3.65 -27.76
CA GLU A 383 -1.22 -4.62 -28.22
C GLU A 383 -1.90 -5.35 -27.06
N ALA A 384 -3.01 -6.03 -27.35
CA ALA A 384 -3.67 -6.91 -26.37
C ALA A 384 -2.78 -8.13 -26.04
N ASN A 385 -2.96 -8.72 -24.86
CA ASN A 385 -2.19 -9.88 -24.37
C ASN A 385 -0.67 -9.69 -24.36
N THR A 386 -0.20 -8.45 -24.21
CA THR A 386 1.22 -8.12 -24.15
C THR A 386 1.63 -7.82 -22.73
N LEU A 387 2.79 -8.36 -22.31
CA LEU A 387 3.39 -8.07 -21.02
C LEU A 387 4.05 -6.69 -21.05
N ILE A 388 3.61 -5.79 -20.18
CA ILE A 388 4.15 -4.43 -20.10
C ILE A 388 5.53 -4.48 -19.42
N THR A 389 6.58 -4.44 -20.23
CA THR A 389 7.98 -4.42 -19.79
C THR A 389 8.46 -2.99 -19.49
N GLU A 390 9.62 -2.83 -18.85
CA GLU A 390 10.21 -1.50 -18.56
C GLU A 390 10.36 -0.61 -19.81
N PRO A 391 10.82 -1.09 -20.98
CA PRO A 391 10.84 -0.29 -22.20
C PRO A 391 9.45 0.22 -22.62
N LEU A 392 8.42 -0.65 -22.55
CA LEU A 392 7.04 -0.27 -22.83
C LEU A 392 6.50 0.69 -21.75
N GLY A 393 6.84 0.48 -20.49
CA GLY A 393 6.53 1.38 -19.38
C GLY A 393 7.10 2.78 -19.58
N ARG A 394 8.34 2.89 -20.08
CA ARG A 394 8.97 4.18 -20.44
C ARG A 394 8.32 4.85 -21.64
N MET A 395 7.80 4.08 -22.60
CA MET A 395 6.98 4.61 -23.70
C MET A 395 5.63 5.13 -23.18
N LEU A 396 4.95 4.34 -22.36
CA LEU A 396 3.69 4.72 -21.72
C LEU A 396 3.84 5.92 -20.77
N ALA A 397 5.01 6.11 -20.14
CA ALA A 397 5.28 7.27 -19.30
C ALA A 397 5.37 8.60 -20.07
N LYS A 398 5.59 8.53 -21.39
CA LYS A 398 5.65 9.70 -22.29
C LYS A 398 4.36 9.90 -23.09
N ALA A 399 3.43 8.97 -23.01
CA ALA A 399 2.17 8.99 -23.74
C ALA A 399 1.01 9.27 -22.78
N ASP A 400 -0.04 9.88 -23.29
CA ASP A 400 -1.20 10.28 -22.48
C ASP A 400 -2.37 9.30 -22.73
N PHE A 401 -2.47 8.25 -21.92
CA PHE A 401 -3.57 7.28 -22.03
C PHE A 401 -4.46 7.30 -20.78
N LYS A 402 -5.78 7.30 -20.98
CA LYS A 402 -6.76 7.50 -19.90
C LYS A 402 -6.94 6.30 -18.97
N GLU A 403 -6.89 5.10 -19.55
CA GLU A 403 -7.16 3.85 -18.87
C GLU A 403 -6.40 2.69 -19.51
N ALA A 404 -6.14 1.66 -18.71
CA ALA A 404 -5.57 0.42 -19.18
C ALA A 404 -6.35 -0.76 -18.60
N HIS A 405 -6.80 -1.64 -19.49
CA HIS A 405 -7.47 -2.88 -19.12
C HIS A 405 -6.44 -4.00 -19.03
N VAL A 406 -6.16 -4.46 -17.81
CA VAL A 406 -5.07 -5.39 -17.53
C VAL A 406 -5.58 -6.63 -16.80
N ARG A 407 -4.83 -7.73 -16.93
CA ARG A 407 -5.05 -8.91 -16.09
C ARG A 407 -4.63 -8.62 -14.65
N SER A 408 -5.37 -9.21 -13.73
CA SER A 408 -5.13 -9.09 -12.30
C SER A 408 -5.31 -10.43 -11.63
N VAL A 409 -4.66 -10.61 -10.48
CA VAL A 409 -4.89 -11.77 -9.63
C VAL A 409 -6.29 -11.77 -9.02
N LEU A 410 -7.00 -10.64 -8.95
CA LEU A 410 -8.37 -10.58 -8.44
C LEU A 410 -9.33 -11.46 -9.27
N GLU A 411 -9.20 -11.41 -10.60
CA GLU A 411 -10.09 -12.10 -11.56
C GLU A 411 -9.53 -13.43 -12.10
N CYS A 412 -8.39 -13.89 -11.59
CA CYS A 412 -7.82 -15.17 -12.03
C CYS A 412 -8.81 -16.33 -11.80
N LYS A 413 -9.12 -17.09 -12.84
CA LYS A 413 -10.13 -18.18 -12.81
C LYS A 413 -9.63 -19.48 -12.19
N PHE A 414 -8.33 -19.56 -11.87
CA PHE A 414 -7.74 -20.76 -11.30
C PHE A 414 -8.22 -20.97 -9.84
N ALA A 415 -8.71 -22.18 -9.53
CA ALA A 415 -9.34 -22.47 -8.24
C ALA A 415 -8.36 -22.41 -7.06
N ARG A 416 -7.22 -23.12 -7.15
CA ARG A 416 -6.15 -23.13 -6.12
C ARG A 416 -4.86 -22.52 -6.64
N GLY A 417 -4.49 -21.34 -6.15
CA GLY A 417 -3.34 -20.59 -6.64
C GLY A 417 -3.71 -19.64 -7.78
N ILE A 418 -2.72 -19.28 -8.60
CA ILE A 418 -2.91 -18.32 -9.69
C ILE A 418 -2.15 -18.74 -10.95
N CYS A 419 -2.53 -18.18 -12.10
CA CYS A 419 -1.76 -18.33 -13.34
C CYS A 419 -0.69 -17.25 -13.48
N ARG A 420 0.34 -17.56 -14.26
CA ARG A 420 1.47 -16.68 -14.57
C ARG A 420 1.00 -15.36 -15.20
N ARG A 421 0.09 -15.40 -16.18
CA ARG A 421 -0.36 -14.19 -16.90
C ARG A 421 -1.21 -13.24 -16.06
N CYS A 422 -1.99 -13.73 -15.09
CA CYS A 422 -2.72 -12.87 -14.15
C CYS A 422 -1.79 -12.23 -13.10
N TYR A 423 -0.67 -12.88 -12.76
CA TYR A 423 0.33 -12.34 -11.84
C TYR A 423 1.32 -11.37 -12.52
N GLY A 424 1.74 -11.73 -13.73
CA GLY A 424 2.73 -11.03 -14.54
C GLY A 424 4.16 -11.18 -14.00
N TYR A 425 4.82 -10.07 -13.73
CA TYR A 425 6.20 -10.03 -13.27
C TYR A 425 6.39 -10.55 -11.84
N ASP A 426 7.41 -11.39 -11.67
CA ASP A 426 8.16 -11.51 -10.43
C ASP A 426 9.07 -10.29 -10.25
N LEU A 427 8.70 -9.43 -9.31
CA LEU A 427 9.40 -8.18 -9.00
C LEU A 427 10.80 -8.40 -8.40
N ALA A 428 11.10 -9.61 -7.89
CA ALA A 428 12.46 -9.91 -7.42
C ALA A 428 13.48 -9.95 -8.57
N TYR A 429 13.01 -10.19 -9.81
CA TYR A 429 13.86 -10.30 -10.99
C TYR A 429 13.43 -9.38 -12.15
N ASN A 430 12.28 -8.70 -12.03
CA ASN A 430 11.59 -7.96 -13.10
C ASN A 430 11.44 -8.79 -14.39
N LYS A 431 11.09 -10.06 -14.21
CA LYS A 431 10.83 -11.03 -15.28
C LYS A 431 9.51 -11.72 -15.02
N GLU A 432 8.98 -12.39 -16.03
CA GLU A 432 7.77 -13.18 -15.87
C GLU A 432 7.94 -14.27 -14.81
N ALA A 433 6.94 -14.47 -13.96
CA ALA A 433 7.05 -15.39 -12.83
C ALA A 433 7.17 -16.87 -13.27
N GLU A 434 8.05 -17.62 -12.63
CA GLU A 434 8.19 -19.06 -12.85
C GLU A 434 6.98 -19.83 -12.32
N ILE A 435 6.70 -21.01 -12.91
CA ILE A 435 5.72 -21.94 -12.33
C ILE A 435 6.33 -22.50 -11.04
N GLY A 436 5.54 -22.57 -9.98
CA GLY A 436 5.97 -22.96 -8.65
C GLY A 436 6.37 -21.80 -7.74
N THR A 437 6.38 -20.55 -8.22
CA THR A 437 6.70 -19.39 -7.35
C THR A 437 5.65 -19.20 -6.26
N ALA A 438 6.08 -19.16 -4.99
CA ALA A 438 5.24 -18.95 -3.81
C ALA A 438 4.88 -17.47 -3.61
N VAL A 439 4.11 -16.92 -4.55
CA VAL A 439 3.75 -15.50 -4.60
C VAL A 439 2.96 -15.01 -3.38
N GLY A 440 2.22 -15.91 -2.71
CA GLY A 440 1.49 -15.55 -1.50
C GLY A 440 2.38 -15.21 -0.31
N ILE A 441 3.48 -15.96 -0.13
CA ILE A 441 4.50 -15.65 0.88
C ILE A 441 5.19 -14.33 0.56
N ILE A 442 5.55 -14.12 -0.71
CA ILE A 442 6.16 -12.87 -1.18
C ILE A 442 5.23 -11.69 -0.90
N ALA A 443 3.93 -11.82 -1.19
CA ALA A 443 2.94 -10.78 -0.94
C ALA A 443 2.79 -10.46 0.55
N ALA A 444 2.64 -11.50 1.38
CA ALA A 444 2.51 -11.33 2.83
C ALA A 444 3.73 -10.64 3.45
N GLN A 445 4.95 -11.02 3.04
CA GLN A 445 6.18 -10.38 3.50
C GLN A 445 6.33 -8.95 2.95
N SER A 446 5.96 -8.73 1.68
CA SER A 446 6.05 -7.41 1.04
C SER A 446 5.10 -6.38 1.66
N ILE A 447 3.99 -6.83 2.25
CA ILE A 447 3.08 -5.99 3.04
C ILE A 447 3.60 -5.86 4.47
N GLY A 448 3.99 -6.98 5.08
CA GLY A 448 4.40 -7.05 6.49
C GLY A 448 5.68 -6.30 6.84
N GLU A 449 6.73 -6.42 6.02
CA GLU A 449 8.05 -5.79 6.26
C GLU A 449 7.94 -4.25 6.32
N PRO A 450 7.35 -3.56 5.33
CA PRO A 450 7.10 -2.13 5.45
C PRO A 450 6.19 -1.78 6.63
N GLY A 451 5.26 -2.66 7.01
CA GLY A 451 4.42 -2.51 8.20
C GLY A 451 5.22 -2.31 9.49
N THR A 452 6.36 -3.00 9.65
CA THR A 452 7.30 -2.75 10.77
C THR A 452 7.91 -1.35 10.68
N GLN A 453 8.24 -0.88 9.47
CA GLN A 453 8.79 0.47 9.27
C GLN A 453 7.78 1.57 9.52
N LEU A 454 6.49 1.36 9.20
CA LEU A 454 5.39 2.27 9.57
C LEU A 454 5.37 2.50 11.08
N THR A 455 5.66 1.45 11.85
CA THR A 455 5.69 1.53 13.32
C THR A 455 6.99 2.14 13.86
N MET A 456 8.14 1.85 13.25
CA MET A 456 9.45 2.33 13.68
C MET A 456 9.75 3.79 13.32
N ARG A 457 9.10 4.36 12.28
CA ARG A 457 9.30 5.78 11.91
C ARG A 457 8.86 6.77 12.98
N THR A 458 8.06 6.33 13.96
CA THR A 458 7.75 7.10 15.17
C THR A 458 9.00 7.47 15.98
N PHE A 459 10.13 6.78 15.80
CA PHE A 459 11.38 7.10 16.49
C PHE A 459 12.00 8.44 16.05
N HIS A 460 11.95 8.75 14.75
CA HIS A 460 12.59 9.96 14.21
C HIS A 460 11.68 11.19 14.21
N THR A 461 10.36 10.99 14.23
CA THR A 461 9.34 12.05 14.33
C THR A 461 8.73 12.18 15.72
N GLY A 462 9.08 11.26 16.63
CA GLY A 462 8.52 11.15 17.98
C GLY A 462 8.63 12.46 18.74
N GLY A 463 7.48 13.08 19.00
CA GLY A 463 7.41 14.34 19.71
C GLY A 463 7.48 15.59 18.85
N VAL A 464 7.21 15.57 17.54
CA VAL A 464 6.94 16.79 16.76
C VAL A 464 5.48 16.81 16.31
N ALA A 465 4.78 17.91 16.58
CA ALA A 465 3.40 18.16 16.18
C ALA A 465 3.16 18.05 14.65
N GLY A 466 2.03 17.46 14.22
CA GLY A 466 1.47 17.66 12.88
C GLY A 466 1.29 16.44 11.97
N LEU A 467 1.88 15.28 12.30
CA LEU A 467 1.68 14.04 11.54
C LEU A 467 1.32 12.90 12.49
N ASP A 468 0.02 12.62 12.65
CA ASP A 468 -0.41 11.43 13.39
C ASP A 468 -0.17 10.17 12.54
N ILE A 469 1.12 9.80 12.42
CA ILE A 469 1.62 8.59 11.75
C ILE A 469 1.08 7.32 12.43
N THR A 470 0.54 7.45 13.65
CA THR A 470 0.23 6.34 14.52
C THR A 470 -0.97 5.50 14.09
N GLN A 471 -1.80 6.00 13.18
CA GLN A 471 -3.00 5.31 12.66
C GLN A 471 -2.73 4.34 11.49
N GLY A 472 -1.54 4.37 10.88
CA GLY A 472 -1.28 3.63 9.64
C GLY A 472 -1.47 2.11 9.76
N LEU A 473 -0.68 1.45 10.61
CA LEU A 473 -0.76 -0.01 10.77
C LEU A 473 -2.12 -0.48 11.34
N PRO A 474 -2.69 0.14 12.41
CA PRO A 474 -4.01 -0.25 12.91
C PRO A 474 -5.09 -0.18 11.84
N ARG A 475 -5.04 0.80 10.94
CA ARG A 475 -5.99 0.92 9.83
C ARG A 475 -5.80 -0.18 8.79
N VAL A 476 -4.56 -0.54 8.45
CA VAL A 476 -4.28 -1.69 7.57
C VAL A 476 -4.81 -2.99 8.18
N GLU A 477 -4.62 -3.20 9.48
CA GLU A 477 -5.19 -4.36 10.19
C GLU A 477 -6.72 -4.36 10.17
N GLU A 478 -7.34 -3.21 10.42
CA GLU A 478 -8.80 -3.05 10.39
C GLU A 478 -9.39 -3.42 9.03
N LEU A 479 -8.74 -2.99 7.94
CA LEU A 479 -9.13 -3.30 6.56
C LEU A 479 -9.01 -4.80 6.25
N PHE A 480 -7.86 -5.43 6.57
CA PHE A 480 -7.67 -6.86 6.30
C PHE A 480 -8.47 -7.78 7.23
N GLU A 481 -8.86 -7.30 8.41
CA GLU A 481 -9.78 -8.04 9.28
C GLU A 481 -11.26 -7.76 8.98
N ALA A 482 -11.56 -6.95 7.96
CA ALA A 482 -12.92 -6.54 7.61
C ALA A 482 -13.70 -5.97 8.81
N ARG A 483 -13.02 -5.23 9.69
CA ARG A 483 -13.61 -4.64 10.89
C ARG A 483 -14.28 -3.31 10.56
N PRO A 484 -15.39 -2.97 11.24
CA PRO A 484 -16.01 -1.67 11.06
C PRO A 484 -15.08 -0.56 11.56
N PRO A 485 -14.91 0.54 10.79
CA PRO A 485 -14.04 1.63 11.18
C PRO A 485 -14.55 2.43 12.37
N LYS A 486 -13.62 2.99 13.15
CA LYS A 486 -13.95 3.84 14.31
C LYS A 486 -14.77 5.07 13.91
N ARG A 487 -14.37 5.78 12.86
CA ARG A 487 -15.10 6.92 12.28
C ARG A 487 -15.71 6.51 10.94
N ARG A 488 -16.81 5.76 11.00
CA ARG A 488 -17.51 5.28 9.81
C ARG A 488 -18.19 6.41 9.05
N ALA A 489 -18.00 6.45 7.74
CA ALA A 489 -18.84 7.24 6.86
C ALA A 489 -20.23 6.60 6.76
N PHE A 490 -21.27 7.43 6.78
CA PHE A 490 -22.62 6.99 6.49
C PHE A 490 -22.77 6.83 4.97
N MET A 491 -23.26 5.67 4.52
CA MET A 491 -23.51 5.38 3.11
C MET A 491 -25.01 5.28 2.85
N SER A 492 -25.45 5.71 1.67
CA SER A 492 -26.84 5.50 1.27
C SER A 492 -27.07 4.02 0.95
N GLU A 493 -28.06 3.39 1.56
CA GLU A 493 -28.48 2.01 1.26
C GLU A 493 -29.32 1.93 -0.02
N VAL A 494 -29.88 3.05 -0.48
CA VAL A 494 -30.81 3.14 -1.61
C VAL A 494 -30.39 4.24 -2.57
N ALA A 495 -30.72 4.09 -3.85
CA ALA A 495 -30.57 5.16 -4.82
C ALA A 495 -31.78 6.09 -4.76
N GLY A 496 -31.57 7.40 -4.67
CA GLY A 496 -32.67 8.34 -4.48
C GLY A 496 -32.23 9.78 -4.31
N LYS A 497 -33.21 10.66 -4.09
CA LYS A 497 -32.98 12.10 -3.92
C LYS A 497 -32.78 12.44 -2.45
N VAL A 498 -31.73 13.18 -2.16
CA VAL A 498 -31.35 13.62 -0.81
C VAL A 498 -32.19 14.82 -0.39
N LYS A 499 -32.70 14.79 0.84
CA LYS A 499 -33.25 15.92 1.56
C LYS A 499 -32.58 16.03 2.93
N ILE A 500 -32.07 17.21 3.28
CA ILE A 500 -31.34 17.42 4.54
C ILE A 500 -32.19 18.27 5.48
N GLU A 501 -32.44 17.78 6.69
CA GLU A 501 -33.17 18.50 7.75
C GLU A 501 -32.29 18.63 9.00
N GLU A 502 -32.25 19.82 9.59
CA GLU A 502 -31.60 20.06 10.88
C GLU A 502 -32.65 19.91 11.98
N VAL A 503 -32.32 19.16 13.04
CA VAL A 503 -33.25 18.95 14.14
C VAL A 503 -33.29 20.21 15.01
N GLU A 504 -34.36 20.99 14.89
CA GLU A 504 -34.66 22.07 15.82
C GLU A 504 -35.24 21.53 17.15
N ARG A 505 -35.07 22.31 18.22
CA ARG A 505 -35.48 21.96 19.59
C ARG A 505 -36.98 21.64 19.65
N ASN A 506 -37.33 20.35 19.79
CA ASN A 506 -38.69 19.97 20.16
C ASN A 506 -38.74 19.49 21.61
N MET A 507 -39.47 20.24 22.43
CA MET A 507 -39.89 19.82 23.77
C MET A 507 -40.99 18.76 23.60
N VAL A 508 -40.80 17.57 24.16
CA VAL A 508 -41.85 16.55 24.23
C VAL A 508 -42.34 16.49 25.67
N GLU A 509 -43.64 16.65 25.87
CA GLU A 509 -44.30 16.45 27.17
C GLU A 509 -44.43 14.95 27.44
N GLY A 510 -43.86 14.50 28.56
CA GLY A 510 -44.08 13.16 29.05
C GLY A 510 -45.53 12.96 29.51
N PRO A 511 -45.97 11.70 29.72
CA PRO A 511 -47.33 11.37 30.15
C PRO A 511 -47.79 12.00 31.47
N GLY A 512 -46.87 12.62 32.23
CA GLY A 512 -47.12 13.35 33.49
C GLY A 512 -46.92 14.87 33.42
N GLY A 513 -46.79 15.47 32.23
CA GLY A 513 -46.60 16.91 32.07
C GLY A 513 -45.16 17.41 32.30
N GLU A 514 -44.20 16.50 32.46
CA GLU A 514 -42.78 16.83 32.55
C GLU A 514 -42.21 17.03 31.15
N LYS A 515 -41.60 18.19 30.88
CA LYS A 515 -40.90 18.46 29.62
C LYS A 515 -39.57 17.72 29.62
N VAL A 516 -39.48 16.61 28.89
CA VAL A 516 -38.25 15.84 28.76
C VAL A 516 -37.51 16.30 27.50
N LEU A 517 -36.23 16.65 27.65
CA LEU A 517 -35.31 16.93 26.55
C LEU A 517 -34.99 15.63 25.80
N ALA A 518 -35.63 15.38 24.66
CA ALA A 518 -35.15 14.37 23.72
C ALA A 518 -33.84 14.88 23.09
N SER A 519 -32.75 14.19 23.38
CA SER A 519 -31.38 14.70 23.32
C SER A 519 -30.69 14.34 22.01
N PHE A 520 -30.76 15.21 21.00
CA PHE A 520 -29.90 15.16 19.80
C PHE A 520 -29.56 16.57 19.28
N VAL A 521 -29.01 17.43 20.14
CA VAL A 521 -28.57 18.78 19.74
C VAL A 521 -27.49 18.65 18.64
N GLY A 522 -27.70 19.33 17.50
CA GLY A 522 -26.72 19.43 16.40
C GLY A 522 -26.64 18.24 15.43
N HIS A 523 -27.56 17.27 15.50
CA HIS A 523 -27.60 16.17 14.55
C HIS A 523 -28.30 16.60 13.25
N LYS A 524 -27.79 16.13 12.09
CA LYS A 524 -28.42 16.34 10.79
C LYS A 524 -29.16 15.07 10.39
N ILE A 525 -30.42 15.18 9.97
CA ILE A 525 -31.18 14.06 9.41
C ILE A 525 -31.09 14.16 7.90
N VAL A 526 -30.48 13.16 7.27
CA VAL A 526 -30.45 13.03 5.83
C VAL A 526 -31.50 12.01 5.41
N ARG A 527 -32.50 12.45 4.65
CA ARG A 527 -33.56 11.63 4.08
C ARG A 527 -33.23 11.33 2.63
N VAL A 528 -33.21 10.07 2.25
CA VAL A 528 -33.10 9.66 0.84
C VAL A 528 -34.45 9.13 0.40
N ASN A 529 -35.12 9.88 -0.47
CA ASN A 529 -36.40 9.49 -1.06
C ASN A 529 -36.13 8.61 -2.28
N TYR A 530 -36.69 7.40 -2.27
CA TYR A 530 -36.52 6.43 -3.34
C TYR A 530 -37.87 5.81 -3.71
N VAL A 531 -37.97 5.36 -4.95
CA VAL A 531 -39.14 4.65 -5.46
C VAL A 531 -38.86 3.15 -5.38
N GLU A 532 -39.69 2.41 -4.65
CA GLU A 532 -39.59 0.95 -4.57
C GLU A 532 -40.79 0.31 -5.30
N GLU A 533 -40.51 -0.66 -6.16
CA GLU A 533 -41.54 -1.53 -6.75
C GLU A 533 -42.03 -2.52 -5.67
N ASP A 534 -43.09 -2.15 -4.96
CA ASP A 534 -43.78 -3.03 -4.02
C ASP A 534 -44.79 -3.87 -4.80
N GLY A 535 -44.88 -5.18 -4.53
CA GLY A 535 -45.78 -6.01 -5.32
C GLY A 535 -46.04 -7.40 -4.77
N GLU A 536 -47.29 -7.84 -4.87
CA GLU A 536 -47.74 -9.14 -4.36
C GLU A 536 -47.57 -10.20 -5.46
N THR A 537 -47.03 -11.36 -5.07
CA THR A 537 -46.77 -12.48 -5.99
C THR A 537 -47.76 -13.61 -5.75
N TYR A 538 -48.51 -13.97 -6.78
CA TYR A 538 -49.46 -15.07 -6.79
C TYR A 538 -48.84 -16.25 -7.55
N LYS A 539 -48.61 -17.38 -6.86
CA LYS A 539 -48.10 -18.61 -7.49
C LYS A 539 -49.19 -19.25 -8.35
N VAL A 540 -48.83 -19.67 -9.57
CA VAL A 540 -49.75 -20.30 -10.54
C VAL A 540 -49.40 -21.78 -10.67
N GLY A 541 -50.36 -22.67 -10.41
CA GLY A 541 -50.26 -24.11 -10.66
C GLY A 541 -50.52 -24.47 -12.13
N ARG A 542 -50.19 -25.70 -12.55
CA ARG A 542 -50.32 -26.16 -13.96
C ARG A 542 -51.77 -26.18 -14.49
N GLU A 543 -52.76 -26.27 -13.60
CA GLU A 543 -54.19 -26.31 -13.94
C GLU A 543 -54.93 -25.00 -13.59
N ASP A 544 -54.20 -23.95 -13.17
CA ASP A 544 -54.78 -22.66 -12.81
C ASP A 544 -54.90 -21.75 -14.04
N VAL A 545 -55.99 -20.98 -14.13
CA VAL A 545 -56.25 -20.07 -15.26
C VAL A 545 -55.93 -18.63 -14.85
N VAL A 546 -54.93 -18.02 -15.50
CA VAL A 546 -54.58 -16.61 -15.31
C VAL A 546 -55.56 -15.71 -16.06
N LYS A 547 -56.24 -14.79 -15.35
CA LYS A 547 -57.28 -13.90 -15.91
C LYS A 547 -56.77 -12.53 -16.32
N VAL A 548 -55.54 -12.18 -15.95
CA VAL A 548 -54.90 -10.89 -16.25
C VAL A 548 -53.87 -11.02 -17.37
N LYS A 549 -53.79 -10.00 -18.24
CA LYS A 549 -52.78 -9.92 -19.31
C LYS A 549 -51.53 -9.19 -18.80
N ASP A 550 -50.37 -9.61 -19.28
CA ASP A 550 -49.08 -8.98 -18.98
C ASP A 550 -49.08 -7.49 -19.35
N GLY A 551 -48.60 -6.64 -18.44
CA GLY A 551 -48.53 -5.18 -18.59
C GLY A 551 -49.85 -4.42 -18.35
N LYS A 552 -50.95 -5.09 -18.00
CA LYS A 552 -52.25 -4.42 -17.75
C LYS A 552 -52.31 -3.87 -16.32
N LYS A 553 -52.86 -2.66 -16.15
CA LYS A 553 -53.27 -2.15 -14.83
C LYS A 553 -54.45 -2.96 -14.30
N VAL A 554 -54.31 -3.43 -13.07
CA VAL A 554 -55.27 -4.26 -12.34
C VAL A 554 -55.66 -3.48 -11.09
N ASP A 555 -56.95 -3.25 -10.90
CA ASP A 555 -57.49 -2.62 -9.70
C ASP A 555 -57.66 -3.63 -8.55
N GLU A 556 -57.74 -3.13 -7.32
CA GLU A 556 -57.98 -3.95 -6.13
C GLU A 556 -59.33 -4.70 -6.25
N GLY A 557 -59.32 -6.00 -5.97
CA GLY A 557 -60.49 -6.88 -6.07
C GLY A 557 -60.65 -7.64 -7.39
N VAL A 558 -59.85 -7.36 -8.42
CA VAL A 558 -59.91 -8.08 -9.70
C VAL A 558 -59.32 -9.49 -9.57
N VAL A 559 -59.99 -10.51 -10.11
CA VAL A 559 -59.48 -11.90 -10.11
C VAL A 559 -58.23 -12.00 -10.99
N VAL A 560 -57.11 -12.40 -10.38
CA VAL A 560 -55.78 -12.50 -11.00
C VAL A 560 -55.54 -13.94 -11.49
N VAL A 561 -55.86 -14.91 -10.64
CA VAL A 561 -55.72 -16.36 -10.90
C VAL A 561 -56.97 -17.07 -10.42
N GLU A 562 -57.54 -17.93 -11.25
CA GLU A 562 -58.62 -18.85 -10.86
C GLU A 562 -58.00 -20.24 -10.68
N ARG A 563 -58.06 -20.77 -9.46
CA ARG A 563 -57.47 -22.09 -9.18
C ARG A 563 -58.33 -23.21 -9.75
N ALA A 564 -57.72 -24.38 -10.01
CA ALA A 564 -58.42 -25.57 -10.51
C ALA A 564 -59.61 -26.03 -9.63
N ASN A 565 -59.65 -25.65 -8.35
CA ASN A 565 -60.75 -25.90 -7.41
C ASN A 565 -61.89 -24.85 -7.46
N GLY A 566 -61.84 -23.86 -8.36
CA GLY A 566 -62.85 -22.81 -8.53
C GLY A 566 -62.72 -21.62 -7.56
N GLU A 567 -61.65 -21.56 -6.74
CA GLU A 567 -61.41 -20.43 -5.85
C GLU A 567 -60.73 -19.26 -6.60
N PRO A 568 -61.33 -18.05 -6.62
CA PRO A 568 -60.73 -16.89 -7.23
C PRO A 568 -59.70 -16.24 -6.30
N LEU A 569 -58.45 -16.09 -6.77
CA LEU A 569 -57.43 -15.23 -6.13
C LEU A 569 -57.57 -13.81 -6.68
N THR A 570 -58.06 -12.90 -5.86
CA THR A 570 -58.21 -11.47 -6.20
C THR A 570 -56.96 -10.67 -5.85
N ALA A 571 -56.72 -9.62 -6.63
CA ALA A 571 -55.67 -8.64 -6.41
C ALA A 571 -55.96 -7.87 -5.12
N LYS A 572 -55.11 -7.97 -4.11
CA LYS A 572 -55.28 -7.19 -2.85
C LYS A 572 -54.80 -5.75 -2.96
N VAL A 573 -54.16 -5.39 -4.06
CA VAL A 573 -53.60 -4.06 -4.31
C VAL A 573 -53.73 -3.71 -5.78
N ALA A 574 -54.03 -2.44 -6.06
CA ALA A 574 -54.02 -1.91 -7.42
C ALA A 574 -52.56 -1.74 -7.92
N GLY A 575 -52.28 -2.18 -9.14
CA GLY A 575 -50.94 -2.13 -9.72
C GLY A 575 -50.87 -2.66 -11.15
N THR A 576 -49.67 -2.78 -11.69
CA THR A 576 -49.43 -3.34 -13.03
C THR A 576 -49.11 -4.83 -12.91
N ALA A 577 -49.85 -5.69 -13.61
CA ALA A 577 -49.60 -7.12 -13.60
C ALA A 577 -48.41 -7.50 -14.51
N LYS A 578 -47.35 -8.09 -13.95
CA LYS A 578 -46.28 -8.80 -14.63
C LYS A 578 -46.58 -10.30 -14.57
N VAL A 579 -46.88 -10.93 -15.71
CA VAL A 579 -47.31 -12.33 -15.81
C VAL A 579 -46.13 -13.21 -16.25
N GLY A 580 -45.70 -14.14 -15.41
CA GLY A 580 -44.68 -15.15 -15.74
C GLY A 580 -45.23 -16.58 -15.72
N GLU A 581 -44.48 -17.54 -16.26
CA GLU A 581 -44.93 -18.95 -16.43
C GLU A 581 -45.33 -19.67 -15.14
N LYS A 582 -44.82 -19.24 -13.97
CA LYS A 582 -45.06 -19.88 -12.66
C LYS A 582 -45.66 -18.94 -11.61
N ALA A 583 -45.79 -17.65 -11.92
CA ALA A 583 -46.30 -16.65 -10.98
C ALA A 583 -46.77 -15.40 -11.72
N VAL A 584 -47.83 -14.78 -11.18
CA VAL A 584 -48.28 -13.43 -11.57
C VAL A 584 -47.91 -12.48 -10.44
N ARG A 585 -47.27 -11.35 -10.78
CA ARG A 585 -46.87 -10.33 -9.81
C ARG A 585 -47.57 -9.02 -10.12
N ILE A 586 -48.30 -8.46 -9.16
CA ILE A 586 -48.90 -7.13 -9.29
C ILE A 586 -47.95 -6.13 -8.65
N VAL A 587 -47.46 -5.15 -9.40
CA VAL A 587 -46.42 -4.21 -8.98
C VAL A 587 -46.98 -2.79 -8.91
N ARG A 588 -46.71 -2.08 -7.81
CA ARG A 588 -46.98 -0.65 -7.62
C ARG A 588 -45.68 0.07 -7.27
N GLU A 589 -45.51 1.27 -7.78
CA GLU A 589 -44.42 2.16 -7.36
C GLU A 589 -44.84 2.88 -6.09
N THR A 590 -44.10 2.68 -5.00
CA THR A 590 -44.34 3.37 -3.73
C THR A 590 -43.14 4.25 -3.41
N GLU A 591 -43.38 5.53 -3.11
CA GLU A 591 -42.33 6.41 -2.59
C GLU A 591 -42.06 6.04 -1.12
N LYS A 592 -40.81 5.71 -0.82
CA LYS A 592 -40.32 5.45 0.53
C LYS A 592 -39.15 6.37 0.83
N THR A 593 -38.95 6.64 2.12
CA THR A 593 -37.84 7.46 2.60
C THR A 593 -36.95 6.63 3.52
N ARG A 594 -35.64 6.69 3.29
CA ARG A 594 -34.63 6.13 4.20
C ARG A 594 -33.97 7.28 4.96
N GLU A 595 -34.02 7.23 6.29
CA GLU A 595 -33.47 8.29 7.14
C GLU A 595 -32.11 7.89 7.73
N TYR A 596 -31.14 8.81 7.68
CA TYR A 596 -29.82 8.68 8.29
C TYR A 596 -29.63 9.79 9.31
N ILE A 597 -29.42 9.42 10.57
CA ILE A 597 -29.14 10.36 11.65
C ILE A 597 -27.63 10.55 11.75
N ILE A 598 -27.15 11.75 11.42
CA ILE A 598 -25.73 12.08 11.32
C ILE A 598 -25.33 12.90 12.54
N PRO A 599 -24.39 12.41 13.37
CA PRO A 599 -23.90 13.14 14.54
C PRO A 599 -23.22 14.46 14.18
N PRO A 600 -23.20 15.45 15.10
CA PRO A 600 -22.43 16.67 14.93
C PRO A 600 -20.94 16.35 14.74
N GLY A 601 -20.27 17.09 13.84
CA GLY A 601 -18.85 16.91 13.50
C GLY A 601 -18.57 16.04 12.26
N TYR A 602 -19.60 15.50 11.60
CA TYR A 602 -19.46 14.91 10.27
C TYR A 602 -19.70 15.96 9.18
N VAL A 603 -18.74 16.07 8.25
CA VAL A 603 -18.91 16.88 7.04
C VAL A 603 -19.74 16.10 6.04
N LEU A 604 -20.76 16.72 5.46
CA LEU A 604 -21.59 16.10 4.42
C LEU A 604 -20.94 16.28 3.05
N TYR A 605 -20.90 15.21 2.26
CA TYR A 605 -20.49 15.26 0.85
C TYR A 605 -21.66 15.57 -0.08
N VAL A 606 -22.89 15.32 0.36
CA VAL A 606 -24.11 15.55 -0.42
C VAL A 606 -24.79 16.85 0.00
N ARG A 607 -25.46 17.47 -0.96
CA ARG A 607 -26.28 18.68 -0.79
C ARG A 607 -27.76 18.35 -0.90
N ASP A 608 -28.58 19.27 -0.42
CA ASP A 608 -30.03 19.14 -0.55
C ASP A 608 -30.43 19.09 -2.04
N GLY A 609 -31.20 18.08 -2.41
CA GLY A 609 -31.62 17.83 -3.78
C GLY A 609 -30.67 16.98 -4.64
N ASP A 610 -29.50 16.57 -4.13
CA ASP A 610 -28.58 15.69 -4.86
C ASP A 610 -29.19 14.29 -5.07
N MET A 611 -28.87 13.66 -6.20
CA MET A 611 -29.17 12.24 -6.42
C MET A 611 -27.99 11.40 -5.95
N VAL A 612 -28.27 10.44 -5.07
CA VAL A 612 -27.27 9.48 -4.57
C VAL A 612 -27.55 8.09 -5.10
N GLU A 613 -26.49 7.31 -5.29
CA GLU A 613 -26.56 5.88 -5.59
C GLU A 613 -26.47 5.04 -4.32
N ALA A 614 -26.95 3.79 -4.39
CA ALA A 614 -26.71 2.82 -3.32
C ALA A 614 -25.20 2.59 -3.12
N GLY A 615 -24.77 2.60 -1.86
CA GLY A 615 -23.37 2.53 -1.40
C GLY A 615 -22.56 3.83 -1.54
N GLN A 616 -23.16 4.94 -1.98
CA GLN A 616 -22.44 6.22 -2.04
C GLN A 616 -22.28 6.82 -0.64
N PRO A 617 -21.08 7.32 -0.26
CA PRO A 617 -20.88 8.01 1.00
C PRO A 617 -21.62 9.34 1.05
N ILE A 618 -22.37 9.54 2.12
CA ILE A 618 -23.13 10.75 2.48
C ILE A 618 -22.25 11.69 3.29
N THR A 619 -21.38 11.13 4.14
CA THR A 619 -20.48 11.88 5.03
C THR A 619 -19.02 11.59 4.73
N GLU A 620 -18.15 12.48 5.19
CA GLU A 620 -16.72 12.21 5.39
C GLU A 620 -16.53 11.05 6.38
N GLY A 621 -15.47 10.26 6.15
CA GLY A 621 -15.06 9.17 7.02
C GLY A 621 -14.66 7.92 6.22
N ASP A 622 -14.35 6.87 6.97
CA ASP A 622 -13.96 5.58 6.41
C ASP A 622 -15.19 4.73 6.07
N LEU A 623 -15.24 4.15 4.87
CA LEU A 623 -16.30 3.21 4.50
C LEU A 623 -16.15 1.89 5.26
N ASP A 624 -17.26 1.32 5.71
CA ASP A 624 -17.33 -0.05 6.23
C ASP A 624 -17.31 -1.05 5.06
N PRO A 625 -16.26 -1.88 4.92
CA PRO A 625 -16.15 -2.86 3.83
C PRO A 625 -17.30 -3.87 3.79
N THR A 626 -17.87 -4.24 4.93
CA THR A 626 -18.96 -5.22 5.01
C THR A 626 -20.27 -4.63 4.50
N GLN A 627 -20.55 -3.37 4.85
CA GLN A 627 -21.70 -2.65 4.33
C GLN A 627 -21.52 -2.38 2.83
N LEU A 628 -20.32 -1.98 2.41
CA LEU A 628 -20.00 -1.76 1.00
C LEU A 628 -20.18 -3.03 0.15
N PHE A 629 -19.80 -4.20 0.67
CA PHE A 629 -20.01 -5.48 -0.01
C PHE A 629 -21.49 -5.76 -0.28
N ARG A 630 -22.35 -5.50 0.71
CA ARG A 630 -23.80 -5.72 0.58
C ARG A 630 -24.45 -4.76 -0.41
N LEU A 631 -23.97 -3.52 -0.48
CA LEU A 631 -24.60 -2.46 -1.28
C LEU A 631 -24.07 -2.38 -2.73
N ARG A 632 -22.75 -2.55 -2.93
CA ARG A 632 -22.08 -2.38 -4.24
C ARG A 632 -21.35 -3.64 -4.74
N GLY A 633 -21.36 -4.71 -3.96
CA GLY A 633 -20.74 -5.98 -4.34
C GLY A 633 -19.22 -6.01 -4.21
N LYS A 634 -18.64 -7.08 -4.77
CA LYS A 634 -17.23 -7.45 -4.61
C LYS A 634 -16.25 -6.42 -5.18
N GLU A 635 -16.47 -5.98 -6.42
CA GLU A 635 -15.53 -5.11 -7.13
C GLU A 635 -15.30 -3.79 -6.38
N ALA A 636 -16.37 -3.19 -5.84
CA ALA A 636 -16.28 -1.96 -5.07
C ALA A 636 -15.43 -2.12 -3.81
N VAL A 637 -15.58 -3.25 -3.10
CA VAL A 637 -14.79 -3.54 -1.88
C VAL A 637 -13.33 -3.79 -2.22
N GLN A 638 -13.05 -4.55 -3.30
CA GLN A 638 -11.68 -4.82 -3.73
C GLN A 638 -10.95 -3.51 -4.07
N LYS A 639 -11.58 -2.63 -4.87
CA LYS A 639 -11.04 -1.30 -5.20
C LYS A 639 -10.83 -0.44 -3.97
N TYR A 640 -11.80 -0.43 -3.04
CA TYR A 640 -11.71 0.36 -1.82
C TYR A 640 -10.57 -0.09 -0.90
N ILE A 641 -10.41 -1.40 -0.66
CA ILE A 641 -9.32 -1.92 0.18
C ILE A 641 -7.96 -1.62 -0.47
N LEU A 642 -7.83 -1.87 -1.78
CA LEU A 642 -6.60 -1.60 -2.51
C LEU A 642 -6.21 -0.13 -2.42
N LYS A 643 -7.14 0.78 -2.73
CA LYS A 643 -6.93 2.23 -2.63
C LYS A 643 -6.54 2.67 -1.22
N SER A 644 -7.26 2.18 -0.21
CA SER A 644 -7.04 2.58 1.19
C SER A 644 -5.70 2.10 1.71
N VAL A 645 -5.36 0.83 1.49
CA VAL A 645 -4.06 0.26 1.90
C VAL A 645 -2.91 0.97 1.17
N GLN A 646 -3.04 1.18 -0.15
CA GLN A 646 -2.00 1.84 -0.94
C GLN A 646 -1.77 3.30 -0.50
N SER A 647 -2.84 4.04 -0.21
CA SER A 647 -2.77 5.41 0.30
C SER A 647 -2.06 5.48 1.67
N ILE A 648 -2.31 4.51 2.57
CA ILE A 648 -1.63 4.43 3.86
C ILE A 648 -0.12 4.18 3.69
N TYR A 649 0.29 3.23 2.85
CA TYR A 649 1.71 3.00 2.60
C TYR A 649 2.38 4.20 1.91
N THR A 650 1.72 4.78 0.90
CA THR A 650 2.24 5.91 0.11
C THR A 650 2.37 7.19 0.93
N SER A 651 1.38 7.52 1.76
CA SER A 651 1.44 8.67 2.68
C SER A 651 2.59 8.57 3.68
N GLN A 652 3.01 7.35 4.02
CA GLN A 652 4.18 7.08 4.84
C GLN A 652 5.46 6.88 4.02
N GLY A 653 5.46 7.20 2.73
CA GLY A 653 6.62 7.13 1.85
C GLY A 653 7.14 5.71 1.61
N GLN A 654 6.31 4.69 1.84
CA GLN A 654 6.60 3.30 1.52
C GLN A 654 5.88 2.93 0.22
N LYS A 655 6.65 2.45 -0.76
CA LYS A 655 6.07 1.96 -2.01
C LYS A 655 5.74 0.48 -1.88
N LEU A 656 4.59 0.10 -2.38
CA LEU A 656 4.11 -1.28 -2.43
C LEU A 656 3.45 -1.51 -3.79
N ASN A 657 3.66 -2.68 -4.40
CA ASN A 657 2.96 -3.01 -5.65
C ASN A 657 1.56 -3.57 -5.35
N ASP A 658 0.56 -3.07 -6.08
CA ASP A 658 -0.85 -3.47 -6.00
C ASP A 658 -1.06 -4.98 -6.00
N LYS A 659 -0.27 -5.74 -6.79
CA LYS A 659 -0.44 -7.21 -6.92
C LYS A 659 -0.35 -7.95 -5.58
N HIS A 660 0.46 -7.45 -4.65
CA HIS A 660 0.62 -8.06 -3.32
C HIS A 660 -0.66 -7.88 -2.49
N ILE A 661 -1.25 -6.68 -2.54
CA ILE A 661 -2.53 -6.40 -1.88
C ILE A 661 -3.65 -7.20 -2.54
N GLU A 662 -3.66 -7.27 -3.88
CA GLU A 662 -4.64 -8.04 -4.63
C GLU A 662 -4.64 -9.54 -4.26
N ILE A 663 -3.47 -10.14 -3.98
CA ILE A 663 -3.40 -11.54 -3.51
C ILE A 663 -4.13 -11.70 -2.18
N ILE A 664 -3.91 -10.80 -1.21
CA ILE A 664 -4.57 -10.87 0.10
C ILE A 664 -6.08 -10.61 -0.05
N VAL A 665 -6.45 -9.60 -0.82
CA VAL A 665 -7.86 -9.26 -1.09
C VAL A 665 -8.57 -10.40 -1.81
N ARG A 666 -7.93 -11.10 -2.76
CA ARG A 666 -8.47 -12.31 -3.38
C ARG A 666 -8.79 -13.37 -2.32
N GLN A 667 -7.92 -13.55 -1.33
CA GLN A 667 -8.19 -14.50 -0.24
C GLN A 667 -9.37 -14.08 0.63
N MET A 668 -9.63 -12.78 0.81
CA MET A 668 -10.79 -12.27 1.55
C MET A 668 -12.15 -12.72 1.00
N PHE A 669 -12.21 -13.13 -0.28
CA PHE A 669 -13.39 -13.66 -0.97
C PHE A 669 -13.27 -15.16 -1.32
N SER A 670 -12.35 -15.88 -0.68
CA SER A 670 -12.05 -17.29 -1.02
C SER A 670 -13.00 -18.30 -0.35
N ARG A 671 -14.02 -17.84 0.38
CA ARG A 671 -14.95 -18.69 1.15
C ARG A 671 -16.38 -18.57 0.63
N VAL A 672 -17.11 -19.68 0.71
CA VAL A 672 -18.51 -19.80 0.31
C VAL A 672 -19.28 -20.50 1.42
N LEU A 673 -20.46 -19.99 1.72
CA LEU A 673 -21.45 -20.66 2.57
C LEU A 673 -22.32 -21.55 1.68
N VAL A 674 -22.31 -22.86 1.93
CA VAL A 674 -23.14 -23.81 1.18
C VAL A 674 -24.61 -23.58 1.54
N ARG A 675 -25.45 -23.26 0.55
CA ARG A 675 -26.91 -23.07 0.71
C ARG A 675 -27.67 -24.36 0.40
N ASP A 676 -27.32 -25.01 -0.69
CA ASP A 676 -27.87 -26.29 -1.13
C ASP A 676 -26.69 -27.20 -1.53
N SER A 677 -26.64 -28.41 -0.99
CA SER A 677 -25.58 -29.38 -1.30
C SER A 677 -25.75 -30.02 -2.67
N GLY A 678 -26.95 -29.96 -3.26
CA GLY A 678 -27.26 -30.74 -4.46
C GLY A 678 -26.91 -32.22 -4.26
N ASP A 679 -26.24 -32.81 -5.25
CA ASP A 679 -25.74 -34.19 -5.21
C ASP A 679 -24.23 -34.28 -4.86
N THR A 680 -23.67 -33.23 -4.25
CA THR A 680 -22.27 -33.20 -3.78
C THR A 680 -22.14 -33.76 -2.36
N GLU A 681 -20.91 -34.02 -1.91
CA GLU A 681 -20.61 -34.43 -0.53
C GLU A 681 -20.57 -33.25 0.47
N LEU A 682 -20.95 -32.05 0.04
CA LEU A 682 -20.90 -30.84 0.86
C LEU A 682 -22.11 -30.77 1.82
N LEU A 683 -21.92 -30.12 2.97
CA LEU A 683 -22.98 -29.95 3.95
C LEU A 683 -23.61 -28.55 3.87
N PRO A 684 -24.95 -28.42 3.78
CA PRO A 684 -25.62 -27.14 3.87
C PRO A 684 -25.31 -26.42 5.18
N GLY A 685 -24.99 -25.14 5.11
CA GLY A 685 -24.59 -24.31 6.25
C GLY A 685 -23.09 -24.36 6.61
N GLU A 686 -22.31 -25.23 5.96
CA GLU A 686 -20.85 -25.24 6.12
C GLU A 686 -20.20 -24.09 5.34
N VAL A 687 -19.15 -23.50 5.92
CA VAL A 687 -18.28 -22.52 5.23
C VAL A 687 -17.04 -23.25 4.73
N ILE A 688 -16.90 -23.31 3.41
CA ILE A 688 -15.81 -24.05 2.74
C ILE A 688 -15.03 -23.12 1.81
N GLU A 689 -13.90 -23.62 1.30
CA GLU A 689 -13.14 -22.92 0.27
C GLU A 689 -13.91 -22.93 -1.06
N LYS A 690 -13.90 -21.78 -1.75
CA LYS A 690 -14.49 -21.66 -3.09
C LYS A 690 -13.90 -22.67 -4.08
N ALA A 691 -12.60 -22.93 -3.96
CA ALA A 691 -11.92 -23.93 -4.77
C ALA A 691 -12.49 -25.34 -4.56
N GLN A 692 -12.76 -25.72 -3.30
CA GLN A 692 -13.34 -27.01 -2.97
C GLN A 692 -14.75 -27.14 -3.56
N MET A 693 -15.58 -26.10 -3.44
CA MET A 693 -16.92 -26.11 -4.02
C MET A 693 -16.90 -26.29 -5.55
N LEU A 694 -15.98 -25.62 -6.24
CA LEU A 694 -15.82 -25.76 -7.70
C LEU A 694 -15.37 -27.17 -8.09
N GLU A 695 -14.42 -27.75 -7.36
CA GLU A 695 -13.95 -29.13 -7.57
C GLU A 695 -15.10 -30.14 -7.40
N GLU A 696 -15.87 -30.04 -6.31
CA GLU A 696 -17.00 -30.95 -6.04
C GLU A 696 -18.14 -30.77 -7.06
N ASN A 697 -18.43 -29.54 -7.48
CA ASN A 697 -19.42 -29.28 -8.51
C ASN A 697 -19.02 -29.86 -9.88
N GLU A 698 -17.73 -29.83 -10.23
CA GLU A 698 -17.23 -30.48 -11.44
C GLU A 698 -17.37 -32.01 -11.37
N LEU A 699 -17.13 -32.60 -10.20
CA LEU A 699 -17.31 -34.03 -9.96
C LEU A 699 -18.79 -34.44 -10.03
N ALA A 700 -19.70 -33.67 -9.42
CA ALA A 700 -21.14 -33.89 -9.52
C ALA A 700 -21.64 -33.78 -10.96
N ALA A 701 -21.15 -32.77 -11.71
CA ALA A 701 -21.49 -32.62 -13.13
C ALA A 701 -21.02 -33.83 -13.96
N LYS A 702 -19.82 -34.38 -13.70
CA LYS A 702 -19.34 -35.63 -14.35
C LYS A 702 -20.23 -36.83 -14.03
N ARG A 703 -20.84 -36.86 -12.84
CA ARG A 703 -21.82 -37.86 -12.41
C ARG A 703 -23.25 -37.56 -12.90
N LYS A 704 -23.46 -36.50 -13.69
CA LYS A 704 -24.79 -35.98 -14.10
C LYS A 704 -25.71 -35.62 -12.92
N GLY A 705 -25.15 -35.31 -11.76
CA GLY A 705 -25.87 -34.81 -10.60
C GLY A 705 -26.05 -33.29 -10.62
N ARG A 706 -26.89 -32.79 -9.72
CA ARG A 706 -27.11 -31.37 -9.49
C ARG A 706 -25.92 -30.77 -8.70
N PRO A 707 -25.32 -29.66 -9.17
CA PRO A 707 -24.25 -28.99 -8.44
C PRO A 707 -24.76 -28.35 -7.15
N ALA A 708 -23.87 -28.18 -6.17
CA ALA A 708 -24.13 -27.39 -4.98
C ALA A 708 -24.25 -25.89 -5.31
N GLU A 709 -25.10 -25.21 -4.55
CA GLU A 709 -25.29 -23.76 -4.60
C GLU A 709 -24.77 -23.14 -3.29
N GLY A 710 -24.10 -22.00 -3.39
CA GLY A 710 -23.42 -21.37 -2.27
C GLY A 710 -23.30 -19.86 -2.45
N GLU A 711 -23.22 -19.16 -1.34
CA GLU A 711 -23.11 -17.69 -1.28
C GLU A 711 -21.68 -17.29 -0.95
N GLU A 712 -21.07 -16.45 -1.79
CA GLU A 712 -19.71 -15.95 -1.59
C GLU A 712 -19.66 -15.05 -0.34
N LEU A 713 -18.73 -15.34 0.56
CA LEU A 713 -18.55 -14.60 1.79
C LEU A 713 -17.37 -13.65 1.68
N PHE A 714 -17.53 -12.46 2.26
CA PHE A 714 -16.44 -11.55 2.54
C PHE A 714 -16.02 -11.66 4.01
N LEU A 715 -14.81 -12.16 4.26
CA LEU A 715 -14.30 -12.44 5.60
C LEU A 715 -12.92 -11.79 5.82
N GLY A 716 -12.64 -11.43 7.08
CA GLY A 716 -11.32 -11.02 7.51
C GLY A 716 -10.30 -12.16 7.47
N ILE A 717 -9.02 -11.82 7.33
CA ILE A 717 -7.92 -12.79 7.17
C ILE A 717 -7.87 -13.83 8.31
N THR A 718 -8.13 -13.45 9.57
CA THR A 718 -8.10 -14.41 10.68
C THR A 718 -9.17 -15.51 10.52
N LYS A 719 -10.39 -15.17 10.12
CA LYS A 719 -11.47 -16.16 9.92
C LYS A 719 -11.18 -17.10 8.75
N ILE A 720 -10.47 -16.62 7.74
CA ILE A 720 -10.10 -17.43 6.56
C ILE A 720 -9.04 -18.47 6.93
N SER A 721 -8.05 -18.09 7.73
CA SER A 721 -6.98 -18.99 8.19
C SER A 721 -7.48 -20.17 9.04
N LEU A 722 -8.64 -20.02 9.70
CA LEU A 722 -9.27 -21.08 10.51
C LEU A 722 -10.14 -22.05 9.70
N THR A 723 -10.51 -21.68 8.48
CA THR A 723 -11.43 -22.42 7.61
C THR A 723 -10.69 -23.12 6.46
N THR A 724 -9.40 -23.43 6.65
CA THR A 724 -8.59 -24.15 5.67
C THR A 724 -9.02 -25.61 5.56
N ARG A 725 -8.90 -26.19 4.36
CA ARG A 725 -9.21 -27.61 4.13
C ARG A 725 -8.35 -28.56 4.97
N SER A 726 -7.05 -28.28 5.09
CA SER A 726 -6.11 -29.07 5.91
C SER A 726 -6.37 -28.81 7.40
N PHE A 727 -6.69 -29.88 8.13
CA PHE A 727 -6.86 -29.79 9.58
C PHE A 727 -5.50 -29.68 10.28
N LEU A 728 -4.41 -30.19 9.69
CA LEU A 728 -3.04 -30.01 10.21
C LEU A 728 -2.63 -28.53 10.16
N SER A 729 -2.89 -27.86 9.03
CA SER A 729 -2.62 -26.44 8.86
C SER A 729 -3.46 -25.60 9.83
N ALA A 730 -4.77 -25.85 9.94
CA ALA A 730 -5.65 -25.14 10.88
C ALA A 730 -5.23 -25.34 12.35
N ALA A 731 -4.94 -26.58 12.75
CA ALA A 731 -4.61 -26.93 14.14
C ALA A 731 -3.28 -26.30 14.62
N SER A 732 -2.37 -25.99 13.69
CA SER A 732 -1.10 -25.33 13.99
C SER A 732 -1.22 -23.83 14.30
N PHE A 733 -2.34 -23.20 13.94
CA PHE A 733 -2.54 -21.76 14.11
C PHE A 733 -3.21 -21.43 15.46
N GLN A 734 -4.50 -21.80 15.61
CA GLN A 734 -5.31 -21.55 16.81
C GLN A 734 -6.37 -22.66 16.98
N GLU A 735 -6.97 -22.76 18.18
CA GLU A 735 -8.08 -23.68 18.50
C GLU A 735 -7.80 -25.18 18.21
N THR A 736 -6.55 -25.63 18.41
CA THR A 736 -6.08 -27.00 18.10
C THR A 736 -7.04 -28.11 18.53
N ALA A 737 -7.51 -28.09 19.78
CA ALA A 737 -8.41 -29.13 20.31
C ALA A 737 -9.74 -29.20 19.52
N ARG A 738 -10.35 -28.05 19.23
CA ARG A 738 -11.62 -27.97 18.48
C ARG A 738 -11.45 -28.50 17.06
N VAL A 739 -10.35 -28.12 16.39
CA VAL A 739 -10.04 -28.56 15.03
C VAL A 739 -9.85 -30.08 14.97
N LEU A 740 -9.07 -30.64 15.89
CA LEU A 740 -8.79 -32.08 15.92
C LEU A 740 -10.02 -32.91 16.29
N ILE A 741 -10.83 -32.46 17.26
CA ILE A 741 -12.08 -33.14 17.61
C ILE A 741 -13.02 -33.19 16.41
N ASN A 742 -13.20 -32.07 15.70
CA ASN A 742 -14.04 -32.03 14.51
C ASN A 742 -13.50 -32.94 13.40
N ALA A 743 -12.20 -32.90 13.13
CA ALA A 743 -11.57 -33.75 12.12
C ALA A 743 -11.71 -35.25 12.45
N ALA A 744 -11.58 -35.63 13.72
CA ALA A 744 -11.76 -37.00 14.18
C ALA A 744 -13.21 -37.48 14.05
N ILE A 745 -14.19 -36.64 14.43
CA ILE A 745 -15.62 -36.97 14.32
C ILE A 745 -16.05 -37.12 12.86
N THR A 746 -15.55 -36.25 11.98
CA THR A 746 -15.91 -36.24 10.54
C THR A 746 -15.07 -37.19 9.69
N GLY A 747 -14.05 -37.83 10.25
CA GLY A 747 -13.12 -38.68 9.50
C GLY A 747 -12.38 -37.93 8.38
N LYS A 748 -12.05 -36.64 8.59
CA LYS A 748 -11.39 -35.81 7.57
C LYS A 748 -10.03 -36.39 7.16
N ILE A 749 -9.80 -36.46 5.85
CA ILE A 749 -8.52 -36.90 5.27
C ILE A 749 -7.74 -35.67 4.82
N ASP A 750 -6.50 -35.54 5.29
CA ASP A 750 -5.58 -34.49 4.84
C ASP A 750 -4.81 -34.95 3.59
N ARG A 751 -4.85 -34.15 2.53
CA ARG A 751 -4.20 -34.46 1.24
C ARG A 751 -2.80 -33.88 1.08
N LEU A 752 -2.35 -33.09 2.06
CA LEU A 752 -1.02 -32.50 2.10
C LEU A 752 -0.68 -31.62 0.87
N GLU A 753 -1.62 -30.80 0.43
CA GLU A 753 -1.49 -30.02 -0.82
C GLU A 753 -0.85 -28.63 -0.64
N GLY A 754 -0.80 -28.13 0.59
CA GLY A 754 -0.27 -26.82 0.98
C GLY A 754 1.15 -26.87 1.52
N LEU A 755 1.68 -25.70 1.86
CA LEU A 755 3.06 -25.57 2.34
C LEU A 755 3.21 -26.09 3.79
N LYS A 756 2.28 -25.74 4.66
CA LYS A 756 2.44 -25.86 6.12
C LYS A 756 2.38 -27.31 6.60
N GLU A 757 1.39 -28.05 6.14
CA GLU A 757 1.26 -29.49 6.36
C GLU A 757 2.52 -30.29 5.96
N ASN A 758 3.15 -29.96 4.83
CA ASN A 758 4.35 -30.63 4.36
C ASN A 758 5.54 -30.32 5.27
N VAL A 759 5.67 -29.06 5.73
CA VAL A 759 6.68 -28.69 6.74
C VAL A 759 6.44 -29.45 8.05
N ILE A 760 5.20 -29.54 8.54
CA ILE A 760 4.86 -30.26 9.79
C ILE A 760 5.25 -31.73 9.72
N ILE A 761 4.99 -32.40 8.59
CA ILE A 761 5.30 -33.83 8.39
C ILE A 761 6.77 -34.06 8.01
N GLY A 762 7.51 -33.02 7.61
CA GLY A 762 8.90 -33.13 7.15
C GLY A 762 9.03 -33.57 5.68
N ARG A 763 8.06 -33.23 4.82
CA ARG A 763 8.11 -33.42 3.37
C ARG A 763 8.51 -32.13 2.64
N LEU A 764 8.89 -32.27 1.38
CA LEU A 764 9.16 -31.13 0.50
C LEU A 764 7.88 -30.31 0.30
N ILE A 765 8.02 -28.99 0.34
CA ILE A 765 6.91 -28.09 0.08
C ILE A 765 6.52 -28.10 -1.42
N PRO A 766 5.23 -28.02 -1.78
CA PRO A 766 4.75 -27.98 -3.16
C PRO A 766 4.93 -26.59 -3.79
N ALA A 767 6.13 -26.03 -3.70
CA ALA A 767 6.53 -24.75 -4.31
C ALA A 767 8.03 -24.75 -4.61
N GLY A 768 8.46 -23.83 -5.47
CA GLY A 768 9.85 -23.71 -5.91
C GLY A 768 10.36 -25.02 -6.51
N THR A 769 11.49 -25.51 -6.00
CA THR A 769 12.13 -26.76 -6.43
C THR A 769 11.34 -28.01 -6.08
N GLY A 770 10.43 -27.95 -5.10
CA GLY A 770 9.52 -29.04 -4.75
C GLY A 770 8.24 -29.08 -5.59
N PHE A 771 7.99 -28.08 -6.44
CA PHE A 771 6.80 -28.02 -7.28
C PHE A 771 6.82 -29.12 -8.36
N GLY A 772 5.72 -29.89 -8.46
CA GLY A 772 5.60 -30.96 -9.47
C GLY A 772 6.45 -32.22 -9.20
N VAL A 773 7.20 -32.27 -8.10
CA VAL A 773 7.98 -33.45 -7.70
C VAL A 773 7.04 -34.48 -7.07
N VAL A 774 6.49 -35.37 -7.90
CA VAL A 774 5.81 -36.58 -7.41
C VAL A 774 6.88 -37.58 -7.02
N ARG A 775 7.23 -37.68 -5.73
CA ARG A 775 7.94 -38.88 -5.26
C ARG A 775 6.96 -40.04 -5.36
N GLN A 776 7.24 -40.99 -6.26
CA GLN A 776 6.67 -42.33 -6.14
C GLN A 776 6.89 -42.79 -4.68
N PRO A 777 5.87 -43.34 -4.00
CA PRO A 777 6.12 -43.99 -2.72
C PRO A 777 7.28 -44.96 -2.94
N ALA A 778 8.31 -44.88 -2.09
CA ALA A 778 9.45 -45.78 -2.19
C ALA A 778 8.89 -47.20 -2.26
N ALA A 779 9.05 -47.85 -3.43
CA ALA A 779 8.83 -49.25 -3.54
C ALA A 779 9.74 -49.90 -2.50
N GLU A 780 9.11 -50.55 -1.53
CA GLU A 780 9.64 -51.57 -0.62
C GLU A 780 11.16 -51.75 -0.73
N ALA A 781 11.91 -50.99 0.06
CA ALA A 781 13.27 -51.35 0.39
C ALA A 781 13.22 -52.31 1.59
N VAL A 782 13.05 -53.60 1.25
CA VAL A 782 13.33 -54.85 1.98
C VAL A 782 12.84 -54.95 3.44
#